data_AF-A0A1H2BEA1-F1
#
_entry.id   AF-A0A1H2BEA1-F1
#
_cell.length_a   1.000
_cell.length_b   1.000
_cell.length_c   1.000
_cell.angle_alpha   90.00
_cell.angle_beta   90.00
_cell.angle_gamma   90.00
#
_symmetry.space_group_name_H-M   'P 1'
#
loop_
_entity.id
_entity.type
_entity.pdbx_description
1 polymer ?
#
loop_
_entity_poly.entity_id
_entity_poly.type
_entity_poly.pdbx_seq_one_letter_code
_entity_poly.pdbx_strand_id
1 'polypeptide(L)'
;MPAKPPIRGTVSVDVHTRPDSSPRGPALHPDGTLRFTPGAESQPGRSVADGDLDAIRPVPALAIKVQPAPLVTESPTPTTQPIEYYRLATSDALPAADASGLRTHKGRRYADLSDGGIVLVGRDADSGLLRAALASERIASGPVMLRDADSGLWHAADDGEAISVPLTETSLRDWRTELDFSTGQPDSDGLFSHDGKRFVVIHNHAYQALLDTQASTPAQKVWRIVKATDPVATDSENVYHASRSGASRAITRNAQNAWVLVSPGLTGGMRRREMAQANREILLQRYAPFAAAHQELVDSVTRYDSLWNEVHAQAEDNDGRTAALIAVEVHLLKHIKKQTEFIQSLVDNKDWLIHVKAGGVYKQELHTFRLDRVRYLNRLMAVMDFRIAPLFAKMSTENCKKMITHLNKKLKLIEDRQGVMEQVRKASPGAEPTLIELSQEVPSAERINFNKLTLYVHLFADAPDHSPNATMPSLASIDLITGELKNIPERSHPLALMLTLDQIRSDKSLFAAQLPIEGAKAEYAREIIALVEPIETRIETRLNDLFATFDRNTELPSLDQNIDLGFLPPRPSDSVTAAPPVTRKVFRTRRHGTSRILIGDTEAAADGSIVIKVANPLQPDGPAERYEQRHGEWLPVRPPLSSTPKPQLIAEANRLLVDVEKHSADARAREVQKDNPTEILEGLEKAVDSLREQARRLENLENAQQDTEVQGLIERLQSAADTLSAQGHGVLVRMYKNKDVLDIMRLNWLIDHAELKALKTVDRKQLGKGRDKSFLDVYSIRDRADDAPLWEAHFHYEKHISEPLSFTIKGSHLKTLEQSKRGSESQRRDEQAGLPHVAIWRQTFDGRTAKRIFALASEAAAANLLIQSNRQ
;
A
#
# COMPACT_ATOMS: atom_id res chain seq x y z
N MET A 1 -29.93 39.19 -36.62
CA MET A 1 -30.42 38.00 -35.88
C MET A 1 -29.33 36.94 -35.88
N PRO A 2 -28.47 36.87 -34.84
CA PRO A 2 -27.46 35.82 -34.71
C PRO A 2 -27.86 34.74 -33.70
N ALA A 3 -27.34 33.53 -33.95
CA ALA A 3 -27.68 32.27 -33.30
C ALA A 3 -27.26 32.17 -31.82
N LYS A 4 -28.02 31.38 -31.04
CA LYS A 4 -27.81 31.07 -29.62
C LYS A 4 -26.55 30.21 -29.39
N PRO A 5 -25.78 30.45 -28.31
CA PRO A 5 -24.76 29.53 -27.81
C PRO A 5 -25.32 28.46 -26.84
N PRO A 6 -24.61 27.34 -26.60
CA PRO A 6 -25.12 26.17 -25.88
C PRO A 6 -25.04 26.29 -24.35
N ILE A 7 -25.86 25.47 -23.70
CA ILE A 7 -26.18 25.43 -22.27
C ILE A 7 -24.99 24.89 -21.45
N ARG A 8 -24.64 25.60 -20.36
CA ARG A 8 -23.67 25.16 -19.33
C ARG A 8 -24.26 24.01 -18.52
N GLY A 9 -23.62 22.84 -18.55
CA GLY A 9 -23.84 21.76 -17.59
C GLY A 9 -23.14 22.06 -16.27
N THR A 10 -23.91 22.15 -15.18
CA THR A 10 -23.45 22.15 -13.79
C THR A 10 -23.07 20.72 -13.38
N VAL A 11 -21.82 20.50 -13.00
CA VAL A 11 -21.40 19.28 -12.28
C VAL A 11 -21.45 19.59 -10.78
N SER A 12 -22.39 18.96 -10.09
CA SER A 12 -22.49 18.93 -8.63
C SER A 12 -21.59 17.81 -8.10
N VAL A 13 -20.73 18.10 -7.13
CA VAL A 13 -19.93 17.11 -6.41
C VAL A 13 -20.59 16.91 -5.04
N ASP A 14 -21.15 15.72 -4.82
CA ASP A 14 -21.73 15.31 -3.54
C ASP A 14 -20.63 15.07 -2.49
N VAL A 15 -20.60 15.93 -1.47
CA VAL A 15 -19.80 15.75 -0.25
C VAL A 15 -20.68 15.04 0.77
N HIS A 16 -20.35 13.79 1.09
CA HIS A 16 -21.01 13.05 2.17
C HIS A 16 -20.55 13.60 3.54
N THR A 17 -21.39 14.43 4.16
CA THR A 17 -21.33 14.77 5.58
C THR A 17 -21.86 13.62 6.44
N ARG A 18 -21.05 13.18 7.41
CA ARG A 18 -21.37 12.15 8.41
C ARG A 18 -22.36 12.71 9.45
N PRO A 19 -23.36 11.94 9.93
CA PRO A 19 -24.37 12.48 10.85
C PRO A 19 -23.94 12.45 12.32
N ASP A 20 -24.39 13.50 13.03
CA ASP A 20 -24.38 13.73 14.47
C ASP A 20 -25.03 12.60 15.29
N SER A 21 -24.49 12.36 16.49
CA SER A 21 -25.24 11.76 17.61
C SER A 21 -24.96 12.51 18.91
N SER A 22 -26.03 13.05 19.50
CA SER A 22 -26.07 13.86 20.73
C SER A 22 -26.00 13.05 22.05
N PRO A 23 -25.86 13.69 23.24
CA PRO A 23 -25.21 13.14 24.45
C PRO A 23 -26.14 12.84 25.66
N ARG A 24 -25.50 12.38 26.79
CA ARG A 24 -25.96 12.21 28.22
C ARG A 24 -26.22 10.73 28.58
N GLY A 25 -25.52 9.97 29.45
CA GLY A 25 -24.90 10.13 30.80
C GLY A 25 -25.57 9.07 31.76
N PRO A 26 -25.03 8.57 32.90
CA PRO A 26 -23.87 9.01 33.72
C PRO A 26 -22.90 7.90 34.23
N ALA A 27 -21.93 8.37 35.03
CA ALA A 27 -20.69 7.81 35.62
C ALA A 27 -20.72 6.50 36.43
N LEU A 28 -19.54 5.86 36.54
CA LEU A 28 -18.87 5.42 37.79
C LEU A 28 -17.37 5.09 37.52
N HIS A 29 -16.47 5.64 38.34
CA HIS A 29 -15.03 5.33 38.47
C HIS A 29 -14.83 4.35 39.67
N PRO A 30 -13.59 4.01 40.12
CA PRO A 30 -12.57 3.14 39.50
C PRO A 30 -12.04 2.08 40.51
N ASP A 31 -11.20 1.15 40.05
CA ASP A 31 -10.19 0.31 40.76
C ASP A 31 -10.09 -1.03 40.01
N GLY A 32 -8.96 -1.71 39.84
CA GLY A 32 -7.59 -1.54 40.26
C GLY A 32 -6.87 -2.83 39.82
N THR A 33 -5.68 -2.67 39.25
CA THR A 33 -4.51 -3.55 39.31
C THR A 33 -4.64 -5.09 39.19
N LEU A 34 -3.86 -5.66 38.24
CA LEU A 34 -2.88 -6.77 38.39
C LEU A 34 -2.83 -7.63 37.11
N ARG A 35 -1.73 -7.55 36.35
CA ARG A 35 -0.59 -8.49 36.36
C ARG A 35 -0.99 -9.95 36.14
N PHE A 36 -0.66 -10.48 34.96
CA PHE A 36 -0.61 -11.92 34.68
C PHE A 36 0.63 -12.27 33.88
N THR A 37 1.40 -13.22 34.41
CA THR A 37 2.22 -14.24 33.72
C THR A 37 2.50 -15.35 34.76
N PRO A 38 2.92 -16.58 34.38
CA PRO A 38 2.20 -17.58 33.55
C PRO A 38 2.36 -19.04 34.09
N GLY A 39 1.75 -20.03 33.40
CA GLY A 39 2.03 -21.49 33.50
C GLY A 39 1.22 -22.26 34.56
N ALA A 40 0.99 -23.58 34.53
CA ALA A 40 1.02 -24.66 33.54
C ALA A 40 0.47 -25.91 34.29
N GLU A 41 -0.33 -26.73 33.59
CA GLU A 41 -0.57 -28.19 33.74
C GLU A 41 -1.05 -28.84 35.06
N SER A 42 -2.10 -29.71 34.93
CA SER A 42 -2.20 -31.11 35.44
C SER A 42 -3.48 -31.47 36.24
N GLN A 43 -4.23 -32.46 35.73
CA GLN A 43 -5.18 -33.37 36.45
C GLN A 43 -4.38 -34.56 37.06
N PRO A 44 -4.86 -35.42 38.01
CA PRO A 44 -6.15 -36.18 37.98
C PRO A 44 -6.75 -36.70 39.34
N GLY A 45 -7.86 -37.48 39.32
CA GLY A 45 -8.17 -38.54 40.31
C GLY A 45 -9.54 -38.51 41.05
N ARG A 46 -10.24 -39.66 41.20
CA ARG A 46 -11.68 -39.85 41.53
C ARG A 46 -11.92 -41.05 42.48
N SER A 47 -12.78 -40.94 43.52
CA SER A 47 -13.84 -41.92 43.96
C SER A 47 -14.54 -41.53 45.31
N VAL A 48 -15.86 -41.23 45.39
CA VAL A 48 -17.07 -42.07 45.74
C VAL A 48 -17.13 -42.50 47.24
N ALA A 49 -18.17 -42.37 48.10
CA ALA A 49 -19.56 -41.86 48.08
C ALA A 49 -20.10 -41.68 49.54
N ASP A 50 -21.08 -40.79 49.75
CA ASP A 50 -22.31 -40.97 50.57
C ASP A 50 -23.33 -39.84 50.25
N GLY A 51 -24.63 -40.14 50.15
CA GLY A 51 -25.74 -39.19 49.81
C GLY A 51 -26.56 -38.80 51.05
N ASP A 52 -27.56 -37.93 51.10
CA ASP A 52 -28.46 -37.17 50.22
C ASP A 52 -29.25 -36.22 51.19
N LEU A 53 -29.68 -34.99 50.86
CA LEU A 53 -31.10 -34.65 50.57
C LEU A 53 -31.25 -33.11 50.65
N ASP A 54 -30.76 -32.39 49.64
CA ASP A 54 -31.26 -31.05 49.21
C ASP A 54 -30.53 -30.53 47.94
N ALA A 55 -30.04 -31.44 47.10
CA ALA A 55 -29.29 -31.10 45.89
C ALA A 55 -30.10 -31.39 44.61
N ILE A 56 -30.83 -30.39 44.12
CA ILE A 56 -31.32 -30.37 42.74
C ILE A 56 -30.11 -30.19 41.82
N ARG A 57 -29.64 -31.28 41.20
CA ARG A 57 -28.64 -31.20 40.13
C ARG A 57 -29.30 -30.77 38.82
N PRO A 58 -28.76 -29.76 38.12
CA PRO A 58 -29.26 -29.30 36.84
C PRO A 58 -28.97 -30.31 35.73
N VAL A 59 -29.99 -30.58 34.92
CA VAL A 59 -29.87 -31.21 33.61
C VAL A 59 -29.01 -30.30 32.72
N PRO A 60 -28.03 -30.82 31.95
CA PRO A 60 -27.28 -30.00 31.01
C PRO A 60 -28.24 -29.32 30.04
N ALA A 61 -28.08 -28.00 29.92
CA ALA A 61 -28.92 -27.16 29.08
C ALA A 61 -28.88 -27.65 27.62
N LEU A 62 -30.04 -28.06 27.13
CA LEU A 62 -30.40 -27.98 25.73
C LEU A 62 -30.25 -26.51 25.31
N ALA A 63 -29.12 -26.18 24.68
CA ALA A 63 -28.98 -24.91 23.98
C ALA A 63 -29.88 -24.95 22.74
N ILE A 64 -31.09 -24.43 22.91
CA ILE A 64 -31.98 -24.02 21.83
C ILE A 64 -31.25 -22.91 21.05
N LYS A 65 -30.66 -23.26 19.90
CA LYS A 65 -30.35 -22.27 18.88
C LYS A 65 -31.60 -22.03 18.04
N VAL A 66 -32.22 -20.89 18.28
CA VAL A 66 -33.22 -20.28 17.38
C VAL A 66 -32.57 -20.11 16.00
N GLN A 67 -33.10 -20.84 15.03
CA GLN A 67 -32.62 -20.84 13.66
C GLN A 67 -33.49 -19.88 12.82
N PRO A 68 -32.89 -18.86 12.17
CA PRO A 68 -33.58 -18.01 11.19
C PRO A 68 -34.02 -18.82 9.97
N ALA A 69 -35.18 -18.50 9.41
CA ALA A 69 -35.83 -19.20 8.31
C ALA A 69 -34.94 -19.30 7.05
N PRO A 70 -34.83 -20.48 6.41
CA PRO A 70 -34.37 -20.59 5.04
C PRO A 70 -35.51 -20.27 4.06
N LEU A 71 -35.15 -19.49 3.05
CA LEU A 71 -35.91 -19.23 1.84
C LEU A 71 -36.39 -20.53 1.18
N VAL A 72 -37.53 -20.42 0.50
CA VAL A 72 -38.10 -21.40 -0.44
C VAL A 72 -37.01 -22.06 -1.28
N THR A 73 -36.68 -23.29 -0.94
CA THR A 73 -35.95 -24.22 -1.80
C THR A 73 -36.96 -24.93 -2.70
N GLU A 74 -36.66 -24.92 -3.98
CA GLU A 74 -37.31 -25.70 -5.03
C GLU A 74 -37.52 -27.15 -4.57
N SER A 75 -38.67 -27.72 -4.95
CA SER A 75 -38.99 -29.12 -4.67
C SER A 75 -37.88 -30.05 -5.20
N PRO A 76 -37.36 -31.00 -4.41
CA PRO A 76 -36.39 -31.95 -4.92
C PRO A 76 -37.05 -32.85 -5.97
N THR A 77 -36.43 -32.92 -7.14
CA THR A 77 -36.68 -33.95 -8.15
C THR A 77 -36.61 -35.35 -7.51
N PRO A 78 -37.55 -36.26 -7.78
CA PRO A 78 -37.50 -37.60 -7.22
C PRO A 78 -36.31 -38.37 -7.82
N THR A 79 -35.30 -38.65 -6.99
CA THR A 79 -34.21 -39.55 -7.35
C THR A 79 -34.78 -40.97 -7.41
N THR A 80 -34.90 -41.55 -8.62
CA THR A 80 -35.28 -42.95 -8.80
C THR A 80 -34.25 -43.83 -8.07
N GLN A 81 -34.69 -44.59 -7.08
CA GLN A 81 -33.79 -45.50 -6.34
C GLN A 81 -33.38 -46.67 -7.26
N PRO A 82 -32.18 -47.25 -7.08
CA PRO A 82 -31.72 -48.37 -7.89
C PRO A 82 -32.55 -49.64 -7.63
N ILE A 83 -32.57 -50.59 -8.57
CA ILE A 83 -33.44 -51.78 -8.51
C ILE A 83 -33.21 -52.63 -7.24
N GLU A 84 -31.99 -52.61 -6.70
CA GLU A 84 -31.60 -53.26 -5.43
C GLU A 84 -32.48 -52.85 -4.26
N TYR A 85 -32.93 -51.59 -4.26
CA TYR A 85 -33.79 -51.04 -3.20
C TYR A 85 -35.19 -51.68 -3.19
N TYR A 86 -35.64 -52.21 -4.33
CA TYR A 86 -36.99 -52.79 -4.49
C TYR A 86 -37.01 -54.32 -4.34
N ARG A 87 -35.87 -54.95 -4.06
CA ARG A 87 -35.75 -56.40 -3.92
C ARG A 87 -36.43 -56.91 -2.65
N LEU A 88 -37.13 -58.04 -2.78
CA LEU A 88 -37.71 -58.75 -1.65
C LEU A 88 -36.65 -59.61 -0.97
N ALA A 89 -36.55 -59.51 0.37
CA ALA A 89 -35.52 -60.18 1.16
C ALA A 89 -35.70 -61.71 1.30
N THR A 90 -36.88 -62.27 1.00
CA THR A 90 -37.15 -63.73 1.08
C THR A 90 -38.32 -64.14 0.17
N SER A 91 -38.21 -65.31 -0.47
CA SER A 91 -39.13 -65.86 -1.49
C SER A 91 -39.96 -67.06 -0.99
N ASP A 92 -40.33 -67.10 0.29
CA ASP A 92 -41.07 -68.25 0.81
C ASP A 92 -42.54 -68.21 0.35
N ALA A 93 -42.84 -69.10 -0.60
CA ALA A 93 -44.14 -69.47 -1.17
C ALA A 93 -44.80 -68.51 -2.21
N LEU A 94 -44.02 -67.98 -3.16
CA LEU A 94 -44.62 -67.38 -4.37
C LEU A 94 -44.93 -68.45 -5.44
N PRO A 95 -46.14 -68.45 -6.06
CA PRO A 95 -46.51 -69.38 -7.11
C PRO A 95 -45.65 -69.21 -8.37
N ALA A 96 -45.68 -70.20 -9.27
CA ALA A 96 -44.96 -70.14 -10.54
C ALA A 96 -45.42 -68.95 -11.41
N ALA A 97 -44.50 -68.42 -12.21
CA ALA A 97 -44.79 -67.32 -13.13
C ALA A 97 -45.77 -67.77 -14.23
N ASP A 98 -46.64 -66.86 -14.66
CA ASP A 98 -47.56 -67.07 -15.77
C ASP A 98 -46.84 -67.00 -17.14
N ALA A 99 -47.57 -67.19 -18.24
CA ALA A 99 -47.02 -67.11 -19.59
C ALA A 99 -46.39 -65.74 -19.94
N SER A 100 -46.65 -64.70 -19.15
CA SER A 100 -46.02 -63.38 -19.27
C SER A 100 -44.76 -63.23 -18.40
N GLY A 101 -44.34 -64.29 -17.70
CA GLY A 101 -43.18 -64.28 -16.82
C GLY A 101 -43.41 -63.54 -15.51
N LEU A 102 -44.67 -63.37 -15.08
CA LEU A 102 -45.02 -62.66 -13.83
C LEU A 102 -45.71 -63.60 -12.84
N ARG A 103 -45.33 -63.50 -11.57
CA ARG A 103 -45.98 -64.24 -10.47
C ARG A 103 -47.10 -63.39 -9.90
N THR A 104 -48.27 -63.97 -9.68
CA THR A 104 -49.38 -63.26 -9.03
C THR A 104 -49.68 -63.91 -7.68
N HIS A 105 -49.56 -63.15 -6.59
CA HIS A 105 -49.88 -63.61 -5.25
C HIS A 105 -50.65 -62.52 -4.50
N LYS A 106 -51.82 -62.87 -3.93
CA LYS A 106 -52.74 -61.95 -3.23
C LYS A 106 -53.04 -60.65 -4.02
N GLY A 107 -53.27 -60.77 -5.33
CA GLY A 107 -53.62 -59.66 -6.22
C GLY A 107 -52.45 -58.73 -6.61
N ARG A 108 -51.22 -59.06 -6.21
CA ARG A 108 -50.00 -58.32 -6.52
C ARG A 108 -49.13 -59.10 -7.49
N ARG A 109 -48.45 -58.39 -8.40
CA ARG A 109 -47.62 -58.98 -9.46
C ARG A 109 -46.14 -58.83 -9.13
N TYR A 110 -45.37 -59.89 -9.33
CA TYR A 110 -43.95 -59.95 -9.03
C TYR A 110 -43.17 -60.43 -10.26
N ALA A 111 -41.96 -59.93 -10.43
CA ALA A 111 -41.06 -60.25 -11.53
C ALA A 111 -39.77 -60.87 -10.99
N ASP A 112 -39.34 -61.97 -11.61
CA ASP A 112 -38.07 -62.63 -11.32
C ASP A 112 -36.95 -61.93 -12.09
N LEU A 113 -35.92 -61.47 -11.39
CA LEU A 113 -34.78 -60.77 -11.96
C LEU A 113 -33.77 -61.74 -12.57
N SER A 114 -33.06 -61.29 -13.60
CA SER A 114 -31.99 -62.06 -14.28
C SER A 114 -30.85 -62.50 -13.36
N ASP A 115 -30.65 -61.82 -12.22
CA ASP A 115 -29.63 -62.11 -11.23
C ASP A 115 -30.15 -62.90 -10.00
N GLY A 116 -31.37 -63.43 -10.08
CA GLY A 116 -31.97 -64.29 -9.07
C GLY A 116 -32.75 -63.56 -7.96
N GLY A 117 -32.89 -62.23 -8.02
CA GLY A 117 -33.77 -61.47 -7.13
C GLY A 117 -35.25 -61.51 -7.55
N ILE A 118 -36.17 -61.11 -6.68
CA ILE A 118 -37.60 -60.93 -7.02
C ILE A 118 -38.03 -59.53 -6.59
N VAL A 119 -38.77 -58.84 -7.46
CA VAL A 119 -39.31 -57.49 -7.18
C VAL A 119 -40.82 -57.46 -7.36
N LEU A 120 -41.51 -56.63 -6.58
CA LEU A 120 -42.92 -56.31 -6.80
C LEU A 120 -43.00 -55.31 -7.97
N VAL A 121 -43.94 -55.50 -8.88
CA VAL A 121 -44.16 -54.61 -10.03
C VAL A 121 -45.57 -54.05 -10.06
N GLY A 122 -45.67 -52.75 -10.34
CA GLY A 122 -46.92 -52.04 -10.57
C GLY A 122 -46.95 -51.49 -11.99
N ARG A 123 -48.15 -51.34 -12.54
CA ARG A 123 -48.33 -50.72 -13.86
C ARG A 123 -48.44 -49.22 -13.71
N ASP A 124 -47.60 -48.49 -14.41
CA ASP A 124 -47.64 -47.04 -14.48
C ASP A 124 -48.88 -46.59 -15.27
N ALA A 125 -49.64 -45.65 -14.69
CA ALA A 125 -50.90 -45.16 -15.26
C ALA A 125 -50.67 -44.27 -16.51
N ASP A 126 -49.52 -43.62 -16.63
CA ASP A 126 -49.22 -42.69 -17.73
C ASP A 126 -48.54 -43.40 -18.91
N SER A 127 -47.64 -44.36 -18.62
CA SER A 127 -46.88 -45.09 -19.66
C SER A 127 -47.42 -46.49 -19.97
N GLY A 128 -48.22 -47.09 -19.08
CA GLY A 128 -48.71 -48.46 -19.22
C GLY A 128 -47.64 -49.55 -19.00
N LEU A 129 -46.39 -49.15 -18.72
CA LEU A 129 -45.25 -50.03 -18.47
C LEU A 129 -45.24 -50.57 -17.04
N LEU A 130 -44.54 -51.67 -16.82
CA LEU A 130 -44.33 -52.22 -15.48
C LEU A 130 -43.10 -51.54 -14.85
N ARG A 131 -43.26 -51.05 -13.62
CA ARG A 131 -42.19 -50.43 -12.83
C ARG A 131 -42.04 -51.18 -11.51
N ALA A 132 -40.81 -51.24 -11.00
CA ALA A 132 -40.57 -51.77 -9.66
C ALA A 132 -41.29 -50.91 -8.62
N ALA A 133 -41.84 -51.55 -7.59
CA ALA A 133 -42.62 -50.89 -6.55
C ALA A 133 -42.32 -51.52 -5.19
N LEU A 134 -42.39 -50.73 -4.13
CA LEU A 134 -42.41 -51.25 -2.76
C LEU A 134 -43.81 -51.70 -2.36
N ALA A 135 -43.89 -52.65 -1.44
CA ALA A 135 -45.18 -53.15 -0.92
C ALA A 135 -46.04 -52.07 -0.23
N SER A 136 -45.41 -50.97 0.22
CA SER A 136 -46.02 -49.79 0.83
C SER A 136 -46.40 -48.70 -0.18
N GLU A 137 -45.99 -48.82 -1.44
CA GLU A 137 -46.25 -47.82 -2.48
C GLU A 137 -47.61 -48.05 -3.14
N ARG A 138 -48.39 -46.97 -3.29
CA ARG A 138 -49.67 -47.00 -4.03
C ARG A 138 -49.47 -46.74 -5.53
N ILE A 139 -48.40 -46.05 -5.91
CA ILE A 139 -47.99 -45.73 -7.28
C ILE A 139 -46.55 -46.22 -7.43
N ALA A 140 -46.25 -46.97 -8.49
CA ALA A 140 -44.93 -47.58 -8.67
C ALA A 140 -43.86 -46.53 -9.03
N SER A 141 -42.98 -46.21 -8.07
CA SER A 141 -41.94 -45.18 -8.23
C SER A 141 -40.61 -45.69 -8.78
N GLY A 142 -40.35 -47.00 -8.70
CA GLY A 142 -39.06 -47.61 -9.08
C GLY A 142 -38.78 -47.66 -10.59
N PRO A 143 -37.62 -48.17 -11.00
CA PRO A 143 -37.22 -48.21 -12.41
C PRO A 143 -38.19 -49.05 -13.26
N VAL A 144 -38.20 -48.77 -14.58
CA VAL A 144 -39.01 -49.54 -15.55
C VAL A 144 -38.42 -50.94 -15.70
N MET A 145 -39.29 -51.94 -15.71
CA MET A 145 -38.93 -53.35 -15.84
C MET A 145 -39.16 -53.83 -17.27
N LEU A 146 -38.14 -54.43 -17.86
CA LEU A 146 -38.18 -55.06 -19.18
C LEU A 146 -38.01 -56.57 -19.04
N ARG A 147 -38.66 -57.33 -19.93
CA ARG A 147 -38.56 -58.79 -19.97
C ARG A 147 -37.65 -59.20 -21.11
N ASP A 148 -36.66 -60.01 -20.79
CA ASP A 148 -35.79 -60.63 -21.77
C ASP A 148 -36.56 -61.72 -22.54
N ALA A 149 -36.51 -61.68 -23.87
CA ALA A 149 -37.32 -62.55 -24.72
C ALA A 149 -36.86 -64.02 -24.69
N ASP A 150 -35.56 -64.24 -24.48
CA ASP A 150 -34.91 -65.56 -24.59
C ASP A 150 -34.92 -66.31 -23.24
N SER A 151 -34.62 -65.62 -22.15
CA SER A 151 -34.59 -66.17 -20.79
C SER A 151 -35.94 -66.10 -20.08
N GLY A 152 -36.79 -65.16 -20.49
CA GLY A 152 -38.08 -64.88 -19.85
C GLY A 152 -38.01 -64.21 -18.49
N LEU A 153 -36.80 -63.83 -18.05
CA LEU A 153 -36.52 -63.09 -16.81
C LEU A 153 -36.59 -61.58 -17.04
N TRP A 154 -36.68 -60.82 -15.95
CA TRP A 154 -36.84 -59.37 -15.99
C TRP A 154 -35.58 -58.64 -15.53
N HIS A 155 -35.36 -57.43 -16.05
CA HIS A 155 -34.29 -56.54 -15.62
C HIS A 155 -34.79 -55.09 -15.60
N ALA A 156 -34.10 -54.24 -14.85
CA ALA A 156 -34.36 -52.80 -14.89
C ALA A 156 -33.79 -52.22 -16.18
N ALA A 157 -34.55 -51.36 -16.87
CA ALA A 157 -34.06 -50.66 -18.04
C ALA A 157 -32.87 -49.75 -17.66
N ASP A 158 -31.73 -49.95 -18.32
CA ASP A 158 -30.56 -49.08 -18.17
C ASP A 158 -30.83 -47.69 -18.78
N ASP A 159 -30.15 -46.65 -18.27
CA ASP A 159 -30.29 -45.23 -18.70
C ASP A 159 -30.00 -44.97 -20.20
N GLY A 160 -29.72 -46.00 -21.00
CA GLY A 160 -29.52 -45.95 -22.44
C GLY A 160 -30.30 -47.00 -23.25
N GLU A 161 -31.13 -47.84 -22.63
CA GLU A 161 -31.94 -48.82 -23.34
C GLU A 161 -33.19 -48.13 -23.93
N ALA A 162 -33.31 -48.10 -25.25
CA ALA A 162 -34.41 -47.44 -25.94
C ALA A 162 -35.72 -48.21 -25.69
N ILE A 163 -36.48 -47.80 -24.67
CA ILE A 163 -37.79 -48.38 -24.37
C ILE A 163 -38.74 -48.02 -25.53
N SER A 164 -38.98 -48.95 -26.44
CA SER A 164 -39.95 -48.74 -27.52
C SER A 164 -41.36 -48.91 -26.97
N VAL A 165 -41.99 -47.80 -26.57
CA VAL A 165 -43.40 -47.82 -26.18
C VAL A 165 -44.25 -47.73 -27.46
N PRO A 166 -45.18 -48.66 -27.71
CA PRO A 166 -46.12 -48.52 -28.81
C PRO A 166 -46.99 -47.28 -28.59
N LEU A 167 -47.09 -46.42 -29.60
CA LEU A 167 -47.95 -45.23 -29.56
C LEU A 167 -49.40 -45.71 -29.41
N THR A 168 -50.14 -45.25 -28.41
CA THR A 168 -51.55 -45.59 -28.25
C THR A 168 -52.43 -44.46 -28.75
N GLU A 169 -53.58 -44.77 -29.34
CA GLU A 169 -54.55 -43.78 -29.85
C GLU A 169 -54.95 -42.74 -28.79
N THR A 170 -55.08 -43.18 -27.52
CA THR A 170 -55.42 -42.34 -26.37
C THR A 170 -54.33 -41.31 -26.09
N SER A 171 -53.06 -41.70 -26.17
CA SER A 171 -51.92 -40.84 -25.83
C SER A 171 -51.66 -39.71 -26.84
N LEU A 172 -52.21 -39.82 -28.05
CA LEU A 172 -52.03 -38.85 -29.14
C LEU A 172 -53.31 -38.08 -29.48
N ARG A 173 -54.43 -38.34 -28.80
CA ARG A 173 -55.75 -37.77 -29.13
C ARG A 173 -55.76 -36.25 -29.27
N ASP A 174 -55.09 -35.55 -28.35
CA ASP A 174 -55.09 -34.08 -28.29
C ASP A 174 -54.11 -33.41 -29.27
N TRP A 175 -53.37 -34.18 -30.07
CA TRP A 175 -52.39 -33.71 -31.05
C TRP A 175 -52.83 -33.95 -32.50
N ARG A 176 -54.02 -34.56 -32.70
CA ARG A 176 -54.56 -34.90 -34.02
C ARG A 176 -54.87 -33.63 -34.82
N THR A 177 -54.69 -33.73 -36.13
CA THR A 177 -55.16 -32.74 -37.10
C THR A 177 -56.32 -33.33 -37.91
N GLU A 178 -57.14 -32.48 -38.52
CA GLU A 178 -58.25 -32.90 -39.40
C GLU A 178 -57.78 -33.25 -40.82
N LEU A 179 -56.48 -33.20 -41.07
CA LEU A 179 -55.91 -33.51 -42.38
C LEU A 179 -55.96 -35.03 -42.64
N ASP A 180 -56.46 -35.40 -43.82
CA ASP A 180 -56.46 -36.79 -44.28
C ASP A 180 -55.38 -37.00 -45.35
N PHE A 181 -54.50 -37.96 -45.09
CA PHE A 181 -53.43 -38.38 -45.99
C PHE A 181 -53.61 -39.82 -46.49
N SER A 182 -54.82 -40.39 -46.36
CA SER A 182 -55.17 -41.77 -46.76
C SER A 182 -54.83 -42.13 -48.21
N THR A 183 -54.74 -41.13 -49.09
CA THR A 183 -54.44 -41.28 -50.53
C THR A 183 -53.05 -40.78 -50.94
N GLY A 184 -52.28 -40.21 -50.00
CA GLY A 184 -50.93 -39.70 -50.26
C GLY A 184 -49.84 -40.77 -50.10
N GLN A 185 -48.67 -40.54 -50.70
CA GLN A 185 -47.45 -41.32 -50.37
C GLN A 185 -46.52 -40.51 -49.46
N PRO A 186 -45.99 -41.11 -48.38
CA PRO A 186 -44.99 -40.45 -47.54
C PRO A 186 -43.62 -40.38 -48.23
N ASP A 187 -42.77 -39.47 -47.76
CA ASP A 187 -41.37 -39.36 -48.17
C ASP A 187 -40.50 -40.51 -47.62
N SER A 188 -39.19 -40.47 -47.92
CA SER A 188 -38.22 -41.48 -47.46
C SER A 188 -38.10 -41.60 -45.94
N ASP A 189 -38.47 -40.55 -45.20
CA ASP A 189 -38.47 -40.53 -43.73
C ASP A 189 -39.83 -40.96 -43.16
N GLY A 190 -40.84 -41.17 -44.02
CA GLY A 190 -42.17 -41.57 -43.61
C GLY A 190 -43.15 -40.45 -43.30
N LEU A 191 -42.86 -39.23 -43.75
CA LEU A 191 -43.68 -38.05 -43.49
C LEU A 191 -44.38 -37.55 -44.74
N PHE A 192 -45.52 -36.90 -44.54
CA PHE A 192 -46.33 -36.25 -45.55
C PHE A 192 -46.08 -34.75 -45.51
N SER A 193 -46.08 -34.10 -46.66
CA SER A 193 -45.93 -32.65 -46.77
C SER A 193 -47.26 -32.00 -47.13
N HIS A 194 -47.65 -30.96 -46.40
CA HIS A 194 -48.84 -30.16 -46.70
C HIS A 194 -48.61 -28.72 -46.23
N ASP A 195 -48.84 -27.75 -47.11
CA ASP A 195 -48.68 -26.31 -46.83
C ASP A 195 -47.33 -25.93 -46.19
N GLY A 196 -46.24 -26.51 -46.70
CA GLY A 196 -44.88 -26.28 -46.18
C GLY A 196 -44.58 -26.92 -44.82
N LYS A 197 -45.53 -27.66 -44.23
CA LYS A 197 -45.37 -28.38 -42.96
C LYS A 197 -45.28 -29.88 -43.17
N ARG A 198 -44.60 -30.56 -42.23
CA ARG A 198 -44.44 -32.03 -42.23
C ARG A 198 -45.39 -32.71 -41.25
N PHE A 199 -45.96 -33.82 -41.66
CA PHE A 199 -46.94 -34.59 -40.91
C PHE A 199 -46.59 -36.07 -40.89
N VAL A 200 -46.90 -36.73 -39.78
CA VAL A 200 -46.78 -38.18 -39.62
C VAL A 200 -48.16 -38.79 -39.45
N VAL A 201 -48.42 -39.92 -40.11
CA VAL A 201 -49.69 -40.66 -39.98
C VAL A 201 -49.48 -41.84 -39.04
N ILE A 202 -50.24 -41.86 -37.94
CA ILE A 202 -50.19 -42.90 -36.91
C ILE A 202 -51.64 -43.26 -36.55
N HIS A 203 -52.02 -44.53 -36.61
CA HIS A 203 -53.42 -44.98 -36.43
C HIS A 203 -54.43 -44.22 -37.32
N ASN A 204 -54.10 -44.02 -38.60
CA ASN A 204 -54.96 -43.35 -39.58
C ASN A 204 -55.32 -41.88 -39.25
N HIS A 205 -54.51 -41.22 -38.40
CA HIS A 205 -54.63 -39.80 -38.08
C HIS A 205 -53.33 -39.08 -38.35
N ALA A 206 -53.42 -37.84 -38.81
CA ALA A 206 -52.28 -36.99 -39.13
C ALA A 206 -51.86 -36.12 -37.94
N TYR A 207 -50.55 -36.04 -37.71
CA TYR A 207 -49.94 -35.26 -36.63
C TYR A 207 -48.81 -34.40 -37.19
N GLN A 208 -48.74 -33.13 -36.82
CA GLN A 208 -47.64 -32.27 -37.25
C GLN A 208 -46.34 -32.70 -36.57
N ALA A 209 -45.26 -32.84 -37.35
CA ALA A 209 -43.98 -33.34 -36.88
C ALA A 209 -42.82 -32.41 -37.30
N LEU A 210 -41.93 -32.14 -36.34
CA LEU A 210 -40.72 -31.34 -36.51
C LEU A 210 -39.48 -32.21 -36.31
N LEU A 211 -38.42 -32.01 -37.09
CA LEU A 211 -37.17 -32.75 -36.95
C LEU A 211 -36.40 -32.25 -35.72
N ASP A 212 -36.10 -33.14 -34.79
CA ASP A 212 -35.22 -32.84 -33.66
C ASP A 212 -33.77 -33.14 -34.05
N THR A 213 -33.08 -32.12 -34.57
CA THR A 213 -31.69 -32.25 -35.03
C THR A 213 -30.71 -32.56 -33.91
N GLN A 214 -31.06 -32.20 -32.66
CA GLN A 214 -30.23 -32.46 -31.48
C GLN A 214 -30.42 -33.89 -30.95
N ALA A 215 -31.59 -34.50 -31.17
CA ALA A 215 -31.87 -35.90 -30.80
C ALA A 215 -31.65 -36.89 -31.95
N SER A 216 -31.49 -36.43 -33.19
CA SER A 216 -31.26 -37.26 -34.37
C SER A 216 -29.79 -37.63 -34.56
N THR A 217 -29.53 -38.80 -35.15
CA THR A 217 -28.21 -39.25 -35.63
C THR A 217 -28.28 -39.59 -37.12
N PRO A 218 -27.15 -39.74 -37.83
CA PRO A 218 -27.16 -40.17 -39.23
C PRO A 218 -27.85 -41.51 -39.47
N ALA A 219 -27.85 -42.40 -38.47
CA ALA A 219 -28.46 -43.72 -38.55
C ALA A 219 -29.93 -43.75 -38.09
N GLN A 220 -30.37 -42.76 -37.31
CA GLN A 220 -31.71 -42.73 -36.72
C GLN A 220 -32.21 -41.30 -36.56
N LYS A 221 -33.25 -40.94 -37.32
CA LYS A 221 -33.91 -39.63 -37.21
C LYS A 221 -34.98 -39.65 -36.11
N VAL A 222 -34.96 -38.62 -35.26
CA VAL A 222 -35.96 -38.38 -34.22
C VAL A 222 -36.83 -37.20 -34.62
N TRP A 223 -38.14 -37.42 -34.58
CA TRP A 223 -39.16 -36.42 -34.90
C TRP A 223 -39.99 -36.07 -33.66
N ARG A 224 -40.52 -34.86 -33.60
CA ARG A 224 -41.34 -34.34 -32.50
C ARG A 224 -42.74 -34.08 -32.98
N ILE A 225 -43.71 -34.86 -32.51
CA ILE A 225 -45.13 -34.54 -32.67
C ILE A 225 -45.45 -33.31 -31.83
N VAL A 226 -46.06 -32.30 -32.42
CA VAL A 226 -46.44 -31.04 -31.77
C VAL A 226 -47.90 -30.69 -32.06
N LYS A 227 -48.50 -29.86 -31.21
CA LYS A 227 -49.83 -29.29 -31.49
C LYS A 227 -49.67 -28.13 -32.47
N ALA A 228 -50.45 -28.11 -33.55
CA ALA A 228 -50.38 -27.08 -34.57
C ALA A 228 -50.65 -25.65 -34.03
N THR A 229 -51.38 -25.54 -32.92
CA THR A 229 -51.67 -24.27 -32.23
C THR A 229 -50.53 -23.76 -31.35
N ASP A 230 -49.54 -24.60 -31.03
CA ASP A 230 -48.48 -24.23 -30.10
C ASP A 230 -47.37 -23.43 -30.82
N PRO A 231 -46.74 -22.44 -30.16
CA PRO A 231 -45.66 -21.65 -30.75
C PRO A 231 -44.53 -22.47 -31.36
N VAL A 232 -44.21 -23.63 -30.77
CA VAL A 232 -43.18 -24.55 -31.29
C VAL A 232 -43.47 -25.07 -32.71
N ALA A 233 -44.74 -25.17 -33.13
CA ALA A 233 -45.15 -25.70 -34.44
C ALA A 233 -44.95 -24.73 -35.62
N THR A 234 -44.63 -23.47 -35.32
CA THR A 234 -44.56 -22.40 -36.32
C THR A 234 -43.31 -22.42 -37.20
N ASP A 235 -42.31 -23.23 -36.87
CA ASP A 235 -41.02 -23.26 -37.59
C ASP A 235 -41.15 -23.55 -39.09
N SER A 236 -40.63 -22.67 -39.94
CA SER A 236 -40.75 -22.80 -41.41
C SER A 236 -39.89 -23.93 -41.98
N GLU A 237 -38.77 -24.24 -41.35
CA GLU A 237 -37.85 -25.31 -41.77
C GLU A 237 -38.25 -26.68 -41.22
N ASN A 238 -39.37 -26.74 -40.50
CA ASN A 238 -39.82 -27.92 -39.77
C ASN A 238 -38.77 -28.47 -38.80
N VAL A 239 -37.98 -27.60 -38.15
CA VAL A 239 -36.98 -27.98 -37.14
C VAL A 239 -37.51 -27.72 -35.73
N TYR A 240 -37.33 -28.69 -34.84
CA TYR A 240 -37.74 -28.57 -33.45
C TYR A 240 -36.72 -27.76 -32.64
N HIS A 241 -37.20 -26.74 -31.94
CA HIS A 241 -36.41 -25.92 -31.02
C HIS A 241 -37.00 -25.99 -29.61
N ALA A 242 -36.24 -26.58 -28.68
CA ALA A 242 -36.67 -26.76 -27.29
C ALA A 242 -36.91 -25.44 -26.52
N SER A 243 -36.40 -24.31 -27.02
CA SER A 243 -36.63 -22.98 -26.44
C SER A 243 -38.02 -22.39 -26.75
N ARG A 244 -38.77 -22.96 -27.69
CA ARG A 244 -40.13 -22.51 -28.02
C ARG A 244 -41.14 -23.28 -27.16
N SER A 245 -42.11 -22.55 -26.59
CA SER A 245 -43.14 -23.15 -25.75
C SER A 245 -44.10 -24.02 -26.58
N GLY A 246 -44.52 -25.15 -26.00
CA GLY A 246 -45.47 -26.08 -26.60
C GLY A 246 -45.25 -27.52 -26.14
N ALA A 247 -46.31 -28.31 -26.15
CA ALA A 247 -46.22 -29.73 -25.82
C ALA A 247 -45.65 -30.52 -27.01
N SER A 248 -44.67 -31.40 -26.75
CA SER A 248 -44.09 -32.26 -27.78
C SER A 248 -43.90 -33.71 -27.34
N ARG A 249 -43.97 -34.65 -28.29
CA ARG A 249 -43.66 -36.07 -28.07
C ARG A 249 -42.64 -36.55 -29.09
N ALA A 250 -41.56 -37.17 -28.64
CA ALA A 250 -40.51 -37.69 -29.52
C ALA A 250 -40.87 -39.07 -30.07
N ILE A 251 -40.68 -39.25 -31.37
CA ILE A 251 -40.92 -40.48 -32.10
C ILE A 251 -39.75 -40.80 -33.03
N THR A 252 -39.59 -42.09 -33.33
CA THR A 252 -38.62 -42.61 -34.30
C THR A 252 -39.23 -43.80 -35.01
N ARG A 253 -38.67 -44.18 -36.16
CA ARG A 253 -38.95 -45.49 -36.78
C ARG A 253 -38.10 -46.56 -36.11
N ASN A 254 -38.71 -47.70 -35.78
CA ASN A 254 -38.01 -48.89 -35.30
C ASN A 254 -37.54 -49.78 -36.49
N ALA A 255 -36.90 -50.91 -36.19
CA ALA A 255 -36.40 -51.85 -37.22
C ALA A 255 -37.51 -52.43 -38.11
N GLN A 256 -38.76 -52.46 -37.62
CA GLN A 256 -39.94 -52.89 -38.39
C GLN A 256 -40.60 -51.73 -39.15
N ASN A 257 -39.93 -50.58 -39.24
CA ASN A 257 -40.38 -49.36 -39.91
C ASN A 257 -41.68 -48.76 -39.32
N ALA A 258 -42.03 -49.13 -38.08
CA ALA A 258 -43.17 -48.60 -37.35
C ALA A 258 -42.77 -47.40 -36.49
N TRP A 259 -43.67 -46.44 -36.34
CA TRP A 259 -43.49 -45.29 -35.45
C TRP A 259 -43.62 -45.71 -33.99
N VAL A 260 -42.56 -45.47 -33.22
CA VAL A 260 -42.52 -45.75 -31.78
C VAL A 260 -42.17 -44.49 -31.00
N LEU A 261 -42.62 -44.41 -29.75
CA LEU A 261 -42.22 -43.33 -28.85
C LEU A 261 -40.77 -43.57 -28.44
N VAL A 262 -39.95 -42.53 -28.48
CA VAL A 262 -38.60 -42.56 -27.93
C VAL A 262 -38.54 -41.57 -26.78
N SER A 263 -37.96 -41.97 -25.66
CA SER A 263 -37.58 -41.05 -24.59
C SER A 263 -36.17 -40.54 -24.92
N PRO A 264 -36.02 -39.35 -25.53
CA PRO A 264 -34.71 -38.72 -25.60
C PRO A 264 -34.32 -38.44 -24.16
N GLY A 265 -33.30 -39.13 -23.65
CA GLY A 265 -32.77 -38.89 -22.32
C GLY A 265 -32.66 -37.39 -22.07
N LEU A 266 -33.24 -36.95 -20.95
CA LEU A 266 -33.28 -35.60 -20.38
C LEU A 266 -32.93 -34.43 -21.33
N THR A 267 -33.92 -33.54 -21.52
CA THR A 267 -33.80 -32.18 -22.09
C THR A 267 -32.38 -31.59 -22.02
N GLY A 268 -31.71 -31.55 -23.19
CA GLY A 268 -30.54 -30.70 -23.44
C GLY A 268 -29.23 -31.17 -22.79
N GLY A 269 -28.61 -32.21 -23.34
CA GLY A 269 -27.21 -32.52 -23.04
C GLY A 269 -26.64 -33.60 -23.96
N MET A 270 -25.67 -33.23 -24.81
CA MET A 270 -24.79 -34.19 -25.48
C MET A 270 -24.22 -35.21 -24.49
N ARG A 271 -23.93 -36.43 -24.97
CA ARG A 271 -23.09 -37.42 -24.28
C ARG A 271 -21.79 -36.76 -23.77
N ARG A 272 -21.79 -36.31 -22.52
CA ARG A 272 -20.73 -35.46 -21.94
C ARG A 272 -19.52 -36.24 -21.43
N ARG A 273 -19.60 -37.56 -21.20
CA ARG A 273 -18.49 -38.27 -20.53
C ARG A 273 -17.27 -38.46 -21.43
N GLU A 274 -17.44 -39.00 -22.64
CA GLU A 274 -16.31 -39.29 -23.53
C GLU A 274 -15.64 -38.03 -24.09
N MET A 275 -16.41 -37.03 -24.53
CA MET A 275 -15.83 -35.75 -25.01
C MET A 275 -15.28 -34.87 -23.87
N ALA A 276 -15.85 -34.91 -22.64
CA ALA A 276 -15.25 -34.18 -21.52
C ALA A 276 -13.98 -34.86 -21.00
N GLN A 277 -13.87 -36.19 -21.06
CA GLN A 277 -12.61 -36.90 -20.80
C GLN A 277 -11.57 -36.57 -21.85
N ALA A 278 -11.90 -36.64 -23.15
CA ALA A 278 -10.99 -36.27 -24.23
C ALA A 278 -10.53 -34.79 -24.14
N ASN A 279 -11.43 -33.86 -23.85
CA ASN A 279 -11.08 -32.45 -23.64
C ASN A 279 -10.22 -32.24 -22.38
N ARG A 280 -10.45 -33.00 -21.31
CA ARG A 280 -9.63 -32.93 -20.09
C ARG A 280 -8.23 -33.51 -20.31
N GLU A 281 -8.10 -34.61 -21.04
CA GLU A 281 -6.80 -35.19 -21.41
C GLU A 281 -5.98 -34.25 -22.28
N ILE A 282 -6.58 -33.61 -23.29
CA ILE A 282 -5.93 -32.59 -24.12
C ILE A 282 -5.46 -31.40 -23.28
N LEU A 283 -6.30 -30.93 -22.34
CA LEU A 283 -5.94 -29.84 -21.43
C LEU A 283 -4.85 -30.23 -20.43
N LEU A 284 -4.82 -31.49 -19.96
CA LEU A 284 -3.75 -32.02 -19.11
C LEU A 284 -2.43 -32.17 -19.86
N GLN A 285 -2.45 -32.62 -21.11
CA GLN A 285 -1.27 -32.63 -21.98
C GLN A 285 -0.73 -31.21 -22.21
N ARG A 286 -1.62 -30.23 -22.44
CA ARG A 286 -1.24 -28.82 -22.54
C ARG A 286 -0.73 -28.24 -21.22
N TYR A 287 -1.17 -28.78 -20.08
CA TYR A 287 -0.70 -28.39 -18.74
C TYR A 287 0.66 -29.02 -18.37
N ALA A 288 1.05 -30.14 -18.99
CA ALA A 288 2.28 -30.86 -18.64
C ALA A 288 3.56 -29.99 -18.65
N PRO A 289 3.79 -29.07 -19.61
CA PRO A 289 4.93 -28.16 -19.57
C PRO A 289 4.92 -27.22 -18.35
N PHE A 290 3.74 -26.78 -17.88
CA PHE A 290 3.61 -25.95 -16.69
C PHE A 290 3.90 -26.75 -15.42
N ALA A 291 3.45 -28.00 -15.36
CA ALA A 291 3.77 -28.91 -14.26
C ALA A 291 5.28 -29.17 -14.19
N ALA A 292 5.93 -29.40 -15.33
CA ALA A 292 7.38 -29.58 -15.41
C ALA A 292 8.14 -28.31 -14.99
N ALA A 293 7.75 -27.14 -15.50
CA ALA A 293 8.36 -25.86 -15.11
C ALA A 293 8.17 -25.55 -13.62
N HIS A 294 7.01 -25.90 -13.06
CA HIS A 294 6.78 -25.79 -11.62
C HIS A 294 7.68 -26.73 -10.82
N GLN A 295 7.84 -27.99 -11.27
CA GLN A 295 8.75 -28.94 -10.63
C GLN A 295 10.21 -28.44 -10.67
N GLU A 296 10.66 -27.86 -11.78
CA GLU A 296 11.98 -27.24 -11.85
C GLU A 296 12.17 -26.09 -10.84
N LEU A 297 11.11 -25.33 -10.56
CA LEU A 297 11.15 -24.31 -9.51
C LEU A 297 11.28 -24.93 -8.13
N VAL A 298 10.53 -26.00 -7.84
CA VAL A 298 10.63 -26.76 -6.58
C VAL A 298 12.04 -27.32 -6.40
N ASP A 299 12.61 -27.97 -7.41
CA ASP A 299 13.97 -28.51 -7.37
C ASP A 299 15.01 -27.38 -7.17
N SER A 300 14.77 -26.22 -7.79
CA SER A 300 15.58 -25.04 -7.61
C SER A 300 15.51 -24.47 -6.19
N VAL A 301 14.40 -24.62 -5.46
CA VAL A 301 14.30 -24.25 -4.04
C VAL A 301 15.19 -25.16 -3.19
N THR A 302 15.09 -26.48 -3.38
CA THR A 302 15.95 -27.46 -2.67
C THR A 302 17.43 -27.19 -2.89
N ARG A 303 17.81 -26.80 -4.12
CA ARG A 303 19.20 -26.41 -4.43
C ARG A 303 19.61 -25.13 -3.71
N TYR A 304 18.72 -24.14 -3.59
CA TYR A 304 18.99 -22.93 -2.82
C TYR A 304 19.26 -23.27 -1.35
N ASP A 305 18.42 -24.09 -0.71
CA ASP A 305 18.59 -24.47 0.69
C ASP A 305 19.93 -25.19 0.93
N SER A 306 20.33 -26.06 0.00
CA SER A 306 21.63 -26.73 0.04
C SER A 306 22.80 -25.73 -0.01
N LEU A 307 22.78 -24.81 -0.97
CA LEU A 307 23.81 -23.78 -1.11
C LEU A 307 23.84 -22.82 0.10
N TRP A 308 22.68 -22.51 0.68
CA TRP A 308 22.58 -21.64 1.85
C TRP A 308 23.14 -22.31 3.11
N ASN A 309 22.94 -23.62 3.27
CA ASN A 309 23.57 -24.41 4.32
C ASN A 309 25.10 -24.46 4.17
N GLU A 310 25.61 -24.54 2.93
CA GLU A 310 27.04 -24.48 2.65
C GLU A 310 27.65 -23.15 3.14
N VAL A 311 26.96 -22.01 2.96
CA VAL A 311 27.40 -20.70 3.48
C VAL A 311 27.52 -20.73 5.02
N HIS A 312 26.53 -21.30 5.72
CA HIS A 312 26.52 -21.37 7.18
C HIS A 312 27.60 -22.30 7.76
N ALA A 313 28.05 -23.28 6.98
CA ALA A 313 29.14 -24.16 7.37
C ALA A 313 30.53 -23.49 7.30
N GLN A 314 30.66 -22.34 6.62
CA GLN A 314 31.92 -21.61 6.48
C GLN A 314 32.08 -20.53 7.56
N ALA A 315 33.30 -20.40 8.10
CA ALA A 315 33.67 -19.32 9.02
C ALA A 315 33.54 -17.93 8.37
N GLU A 316 33.25 -16.88 9.16
CA GLU A 316 32.87 -15.55 8.67
C GLU A 316 33.95 -14.83 7.84
N ASP A 317 35.24 -15.13 8.06
CA ASP A 317 36.39 -14.39 7.49
C ASP A 317 37.26 -15.26 6.56
N ASN A 318 36.63 -16.05 5.69
CA ASN A 318 37.34 -16.90 4.72
C ASN A 318 36.85 -16.64 3.28
N ASP A 319 37.79 -16.62 2.32
CA ASP A 319 37.53 -16.61 0.88
C ASP A 319 36.50 -17.68 0.45
N GLY A 320 36.49 -18.83 1.14
CA GLY A 320 35.50 -19.89 0.94
C GLY A 320 34.04 -19.45 1.19
N ARG A 321 33.79 -18.59 2.17
CA ARG A 321 32.45 -18.03 2.45
C ARG A 321 32.03 -17.05 1.34
N THR A 322 32.96 -16.22 0.88
CA THR A 322 32.71 -15.30 -0.26
C THR A 322 32.35 -16.07 -1.52
N ALA A 323 33.07 -17.15 -1.84
CA ALA A 323 32.76 -18.01 -2.98
C ALA A 323 31.38 -18.69 -2.85
N ALA A 324 31.03 -19.17 -1.66
CA ALA A 324 29.72 -19.75 -1.39
C ALA A 324 28.57 -18.72 -1.54
N LEU A 325 28.75 -17.49 -1.04
CA LEU A 325 27.79 -16.40 -1.23
C LEU A 325 27.60 -16.05 -2.72
N ILE A 326 28.68 -16.03 -3.51
CA ILE A 326 28.60 -15.84 -4.98
C ILE A 326 27.78 -16.95 -5.64
N ALA A 327 27.99 -18.21 -5.23
CA ALA A 327 27.22 -19.34 -5.76
C ALA A 327 25.72 -19.20 -5.45
N VAL A 328 25.37 -18.78 -4.23
CA VAL A 328 23.97 -18.48 -3.85
C VAL A 328 23.41 -17.32 -4.67
N GLU A 329 24.13 -16.21 -4.81
CA GLU A 329 23.71 -15.03 -5.59
C GLU A 329 23.41 -15.40 -7.05
N VAL A 330 24.31 -16.15 -7.69
CA VAL A 330 24.14 -16.63 -9.08
C VAL A 330 22.94 -17.57 -9.19
N HIS A 331 22.74 -18.46 -8.22
CA HIS A 331 21.59 -19.37 -8.20
C HIS A 331 20.27 -18.61 -8.04
N LEU A 332 20.21 -17.64 -7.12
CA LEU A 332 19.03 -16.79 -6.91
C LEU A 332 18.65 -16.01 -8.16
N LEU A 333 19.63 -15.42 -8.87
CA LEU A 333 19.39 -14.73 -10.15
C LEU A 333 18.76 -15.67 -11.19
N LYS A 334 19.26 -16.90 -11.30
CA LYS A 334 18.68 -17.92 -12.21
C LYS A 334 17.28 -18.33 -11.76
N HIS A 335 17.06 -18.52 -10.46
CA HIS A 335 15.75 -18.87 -9.91
C HIS A 335 14.71 -17.78 -10.17
N ILE A 336 15.04 -16.52 -9.89
CA ILE A 336 14.14 -15.37 -10.14
C ILE A 336 13.81 -15.23 -11.62
N LYS A 337 14.77 -15.49 -12.51
CA LYS A 337 14.52 -15.54 -13.97
C LYS A 337 13.50 -16.64 -14.32
N LYS A 338 13.71 -17.87 -13.83
CA LYS A 338 12.76 -18.98 -14.03
C LYS A 338 11.37 -18.66 -13.47
N GLN A 339 11.28 -18.05 -12.28
CA GLN A 339 10.02 -17.62 -11.68
C GLN A 339 9.32 -16.58 -12.56
N THR A 340 10.07 -15.63 -13.12
CA THR A 340 9.53 -14.58 -13.99
C THR A 340 8.93 -15.18 -15.26
N GLU A 341 9.67 -16.06 -15.93
CA GLU A 341 9.22 -16.77 -17.14
C GLU A 341 7.99 -17.65 -16.84
N PHE A 342 8.01 -18.39 -15.73
CA PHE A 342 6.90 -19.24 -15.32
C PHE A 342 5.63 -18.44 -15.02
N ILE A 343 5.73 -17.37 -14.20
CA ILE A 343 4.58 -16.50 -13.89
C ILE A 343 4.02 -15.86 -15.17
N GLN A 344 4.89 -15.40 -16.07
CA GLN A 344 4.46 -14.83 -17.35
C GLN A 344 3.70 -15.87 -18.18
N SER A 345 4.23 -17.10 -18.26
CA SER A 345 3.57 -18.20 -18.98
C SER A 345 2.16 -18.48 -18.45
N LEU A 346 1.94 -18.41 -17.13
CA LEU A 346 0.63 -18.59 -16.50
C LEU A 346 -0.33 -17.44 -16.83
N VAL A 347 0.17 -16.21 -16.92
CA VAL A 347 -0.61 -15.03 -17.29
C VAL A 347 -1.01 -15.09 -18.77
N ASP A 348 -0.08 -15.41 -19.66
CA ASP A 348 -0.31 -15.49 -21.11
C ASP A 348 -1.30 -16.60 -21.47
N ASN A 349 -1.42 -17.63 -20.62
CA ASN A 349 -2.28 -18.78 -20.82
C ASN A 349 -3.53 -18.79 -19.91
N LYS A 350 -3.88 -17.64 -19.33
CA LYS A 350 -4.99 -17.49 -18.36
C LYS A 350 -6.30 -18.09 -18.85
N ASP A 351 -6.68 -17.84 -20.10
CA ASP A 351 -8.04 -18.11 -20.61
C ASP A 351 -8.44 -19.58 -20.51
N TRP A 352 -7.50 -20.50 -20.74
CA TRP A 352 -7.77 -21.93 -20.61
C TRP A 352 -7.31 -22.51 -19.26
N LEU A 353 -6.29 -21.93 -18.62
CA LEU A 353 -5.81 -22.39 -17.31
C LEU A 353 -6.88 -22.23 -16.22
N ILE A 354 -7.74 -21.22 -16.30
CA ILE A 354 -8.89 -21.05 -15.39
C ILE A 354 -9.84 -22.26 -15.47
N HIS A 355 -10.00 -22.85 -16.66
CA HIS A 355 -10.87 -24.02 -16.85
C HIS A 355 -10.24 -25.31 -16.34
N VAL A 356 -8.90 -25.43 -16.41
CA VAL A 356 -8.16 -26.57 -15.83
C VAL A 356 -8.12 -26.49 -14.30
N LYS A 357 -7.97 -25.27 -13.76
CA LYS A 357 -7.85 -24.99 -12.33
C LYS A 357 -9.11 -24.33 -11.79
N ALA A 358 -10.20 -25.11 -11.78
CA ALA A 358 -11.52 -24.69 -11.32
C ALA A 358 -11.53 -24.21 -9.86
N GLY A 359 -12.60 -23.51 -9.45
CA GLY A 359 -12.79 -23.11 -8.05
C GLY A 359 -11.87 -21.98 -7.55
N GLY A 360 -11.25 -21.22 -8.45
CA GLY A 360 -10.38 -20.09 -8.08
C GLY A 360 -8.92 -20.45 -7.81
N VAL A 361 -8.55 -21.74 -7.95
CA VAL A 361 -7.18 -22.25 -7.71
C VAL A 361 -6.14 -21.53 -8.57
N TYR A 362 -6.44 -21.25 -9.85
CA TYR A 362 -5.54 -20.45 -10.71
C TYR A 362 -5.16 -19.11 -10.09
N LYS A 363 -6.16 -18.38 -9.55
CA LYS A 363 -5.92 -17.06 -8.94
C LYS A 363 -5.11 -17.19 -7.66
N GLN A 364 -5.39 -18.22 -6.85
CA GLN A 364 -4.66 -18.48 -5.60
C GLN A 364 -3.20 -18.83 -5.86
N GLU A 365 -2.90 -19.73 -6.78
CA GLU A 365 -1.53 -20.09 -7.12
C GLU A 365 -0.77 -18.94 -7.75
N LEU A 366 -1.38 -18.22 -8.71
CA LEU A 366 -0.74 -17.04 -9.31
C LEU A 366 -0.42 -15.98 -8.25
N HIS A 367 -1.29 -15.82 -7.26
CA HIS A 367 -1.04 -14.97 -6.11
C HIS A 367 0.15 -15.47 -5.28
N THR A 368 0.18 -16.77 -4.94
CA THR A 368 1.29 -17.40 -4.22
C THR A 368 2.62 -17.22 -4.95
N PHE A 369 2.69 -17.52 -6.26
CA PHE A 369 3.92 -17.39 -7.03
C PHE A 369 4.43 -15.95 -7.10
N ARG A 370 3.53 -14.96 -7.15
CA ARG A 370 3.93 -13.55 -7.10
C ARG A 370 4.50 -13.17 -5.73
N LEU A 371 3.90 -13.64 -4.63
CA LEU A 371 4.45 -13.43 -3.29
C LEU A 371 5.81 -14.12 -3.12
N ASP A 372 5.96 -15.35 -3.61
CA ASP A 372 7.24 -16.06 -3.59
C ASP A 372 8.31 -15.28 -4.37
N ARG A 373 7.98 -14.75 -5.54
CA ARG A 373 8.92 -13.91 -6.30
C ARG A 373 9.39 -12.68 -5.49
N VAL A 374 8.49 -12.03 -4.73
CA VAL A 374 8.86 -10.93 -3.82
C VAL A 374 9.84 -11.43 -2.74
N ARG A 375 9.57 -12.57 -2.12
CA ARG A 375 10.47 -13.17 -1.11
C ARG A 375 11.85 -13.50 -1.68
N TYR A 376 11.92 -14.05 -2.88
CA TYR A 376 13.21 -14.38 -3.52
C TYR A 376 13.99 -13.13 -3.94
N LEU A 377 13.32 -12.06 -4.36
CA LEU A 377 13.96 -10.76 -4.59
C LEU A 377 14.54 -10.19 -3.27
N ASN A 378 13.82 -10.31 -2.16
CA ASN A 378 14.32 -9.91 -0.83
C ASN A 378 15.56 -10.73 -0.43
N ARG A 379 15.51 -12.06 -0.59
CA ARG A 379 16.65 -12.96 -0.32
C ARG A 379 17.87 -12.60 -1.16
N LEU A 380 17.69 -12.33 -2.47
CA LEU A 380 18.79 -11.90 -3.33
C LEU A 380 19.46 -10.63 -2.80
N MET A 381 18.67 -9.62 -2.42
CA MET A 381 19.21 -8.39 -1.85
C MET A 381 19.98 -8.63 -0.55
N ALA A 382 19.49 -9.49 0.35
CA ALA A 382 20.18 -9.84 1.58
C ALA A 382 21.52 -10.55 1.31
N VAL A 383 21.56 -11.51 0.37
CA VAL A 383 22.80 -12.20 -0.02
C VAL A 383 23.81 -11.23 -0.63
N MET A 384 23.35 -10.31 -1.47
CA MET A 384 24.21 -9.27 -2.04
C MET A 384 24.77 -8.35 -0.94
N ASP A 385 23.98 -8.02 0.08
CA ASP A 385 24.44 -7.20 1.23
C ASP A 385 25.51 -7.95 2.04
N PHE A 386 25.32 -9.25 2.34
CA PHE A 386 26.34 -10.06 3.03
C PHE A 386 27.68 -10.10 2.28
N ARG A 387 27.65 -10.15 0.94
CA ARG A 387 28.87 -10.13 0.12
C ARG A 387 29.61 -8.79 0.19
N ILE A 388 28.89 -7.68 0.36
CA ILE A 388 29.46 -6.33 0.36
C ILE A 388 29.80 -5.85 1.78
N ALA A 389 29.25 -6.48 2.83
CA ALA A 389 29.47 -6.13 4.23
C ALA A 389 30.95 -5.86 4.61
N PRO A 390 31.94 -6.67 4.18
CA PRO A 390 33.35 -6.42 4.50
C PRO A 390 33.90 -5.08 3.97
N LEU A 391 33.32 -4.54 2.89
CA LEU A 391 33.74 -3.24 2.33
C LEU A 391 33.37 -2.06 3.23
N PHE A 392 32.38 -2.20 4.12
CA PHE A 392 31.97 -1.15 5.05
C PHE A 392 33.00 -0.91 6.17
N ALA A 393 33.89 -1.88 6.42
CA ALA A 393 34.89 -1.78 7.49
C ALA A 393 36.03 -0.80 7.18
N LYS A 394 36.32 -0.52 5.90
CA LYS A 394 37.39 0.41 5.48
C LYS A 394 36.87 1.38 4.41
N MET A 395 36.72 2.65 4.75
CA MET A 395 36.24 3.67 3.82
C MET A 395 37.37 4.16 2.91
N SER A 396 37.38 3.67 1.67
CA SER A 396 38.26 4.18 0.62
C SER A 396 37.44 4.64 -0.58
N THR A 397 38.03 5.50 -1.43
CA THR A 397 37.43 5.95 -2.68
C THR A 397 36.97 4.78 -3.55
N GLU A 398 37.77 3.73 -3.64
CA GLU A 398 37.44 2.52 -4.40
C GLU A 398 36.28 1.74 -3.79
N ASN A 399 36.26 1.59 -2.46
CA ASN A 399 35.17 0.92 -1.76
C ASN A 399 33.85 1.69 -1.90
N CYS A 400 33.88 3.03 -1.79
CA CYS A 400 32.70 3.87 -2.00
C CYS A 400 32.09 3.66 -3.39
N LYS A 401 32.92 3.63 -4.45
CA LYS A 401 32.46 3.38 -5.83
C LYS A 401 31.84 1.98 -6.00
N LYS A 402 32.46 0.95 -5.40
CA LYS A 402 31.91 -0.42 -5.39
C LYS A 402 30.57 -0.50 -4.66
N MET A 403 30.44 0.18 -3.53
CA MET A 403 29.20 0.25 -2.75
C MET A 403 28.10 1.00 -3.51
N ILE A 404 28.39 2.13 -4.15
CA ILE A 404 27.43 2.84 -5.01
C ILE A 404 26.95 1.92 -6.14
N THR A 405 27.86 1.17 -6.77
CA THR A 405 27.50 0.19 -7.82
C THR A 405 26.56 -0.90 -7.29
N HIS A 406 26.82 -1.41 -6.08
CA HIS A 406 25.94 -2.35 -5.39
C HIS A 406 24.55 -1.76 -5.12
N LEU A 407 24.49 -0.55 -4.53
CA LEU A 407 23.24 0.13 -4.23
C LEU A 407 22.41 0.43 -5.49
N ASN A 408 23.05 0.77 -6.61
CA ASN A 408 22.38 0.94 -7.90
C ASN A 408 21.75 -0.36 -8.41
N LYS A 409 22.41 -1.52 -8.23
CA LYS A 409 21.82 -2.83 -8.56
C LYS A 409 20.64 -3.14 -7.64
N LYS A 410 20.75 -2.82 -6.35
CA LYS A 410 19.69 -3.01 -5.36
C LYS A 410 18.44 -2.18 -5.66
N LEU A 411 18.60 -0.92 -6.10
CA LEU A 411 17.48 -0.07 -6.53
C LEU A 411 16.69 -0.70 -7.69
N LYS A 412 17.37 -1.26 -8.70
CA LYS A 412 16.70 -1.98 -9.80
C LYS A 412 15.89 -3.18 -9.30
N LEU A 413 16.44 -3.95 -8.35
CA LEU A 413 15.72 -5.07 -7.74
C LEU A 413 14.49 -4.61 -6.94
N ILE A 414 14.57 -3.44 -6.29
CA ILE A 414 13.41 -2.85 -5.60
C ILE A 414 12.34 -2.39 -6.58
N GLU A 415 12.71 -1.80 -7.72
CA GLU A 415 11.77 -1.46 -8.79
C GLU A 415 11.05 -2.69 -9.31
N ASP A 416 11.78 -3.76 -9.62
CA ASP A 416 11.22 -5.05 -10.04
C ASP A 416 10.27 -5.61 -8.98
N ARG A 417 10.70 -5.61 -7.71
CA ARG A 417 9.91 -6.07 -6.56
C ARG A 417 8.63 -5.26 -6.41
N GLN A 418 8.71 -3.94 -6.50
CA GLN A 418 7.55 -3.05 -6.36
C GLN A 418 6.56 -3.28 -7.50
N GLY A 419 7.04 -3.53 -8.71
CA GLY A 419 6.20 -3.93 -9.84
C GLY A 419 5.39 -5.20 -9.56
N VAL A 420 6.02 -6.22 -8.96
CA VAL A 420 5.33 -7.47 -8.57
C VAL A 420 4.34 -7.22 -7.42
N MET A 421 4.72 -6.46 -6.39
CA MET A 421 3.84 -6.13 -5.27
C MET A 421 2.59 -5.37 -5.72
N GLU A 422 2.72 -4.45 -6.68
CA GLU A 422 1.57 -3.73 -7.22
C GLU A 422 0.62 -4.65 -8.01
N GLN A 423 1.16 -5.65 -8.72
CA GLN A 423 0.34 -6.69 -9.35
C GLN A 423 -0.42 -7.53 -8.32
N VAL A 424 0.17 -7.79 -7.15
CA VAL A 424 -0.49 -8.50 -6.04
C VAL A 424 -1.59 -7.63 -5.43
N ARG A 425 -1.29 -6.37 -5.12
CA ARG A 425 -2.26 -5.41 -4.56
C ARG A 425 -3.50 -5.24 -5.44
N LYS A 426 -3.30 -5.08 -6.75
CA LYS A 426 -4.39 -4.98 -7.73
C LYS A 426 -5.24 -6.25 -7.82
N ALA A 427 -4.63 -7.42 -7.67
CA ALA A 427 -5.32 -8.71 -7.78
C ALA A 427 -6.07 -9.11 -6.50
N SER A 428 -5.55 -8.72 -5.34
CA SER A 428 -6.05 -9.12 -4.02
C SER A 428 -5.92 -7.98 -3.00
N PRO A 429 -6.94 -7.12 -2.81
CA PRO A 429 -6.89 -6.02 -1.84
C PRO A 429 -6.63 -6.46 -0.38
N GLY A 430 -7.01 -7.70 -0.02
CA GLY A 430 -6.73 -8.28 1.31
C GLY A 430 -5.26 -8.65 1.56
N ALA A 431 -4.37 -8.53 0.58
CA ALA A 431 -2.95 -8.85 0.72
C ALA A 431 -2.11 -7.74 1.36
N GLU A 432 -2.69 -6.57 1.65
CA GLU A 432 -1.96 -5.40 2.15
C GLU A 432 -1.12 -5.70 3.41
N PRO A 433 -1.60 -6.44 4.44
CA PRO A 433 -0.79 -6.75 5.62
C PRO A 433 0.49 -7.54 5.26
N THR A 434 0.36 -8.57 4.43
CA THR A 434 1.50 -9.38 3.97
C THR A 434 2.46 -8.56 3.11
N LEU A 435 1.96 -7.66 2.28
CA LEU A 435 2.81 -6.77 1.49
C LEU A 435 3.58 -5.78 2.37
N ILE A 436 2.99 -5.30 3.46
CA ILE A 436 3.67 -4.45 4.45
C ILE A 436 4.80 -5.23 5.12
N GLU A 437 4.55 -6.45 5.61
CA GLU A 437 5.58 -7.31 6.20
C GLU A 437 6.75 -7.55 5.23
N LEU A 438 6.44 -7.96 3.99
CA LEU A 438 7.44 -8.19 2.94
C LEU A 438 8.21 -6.91 2.56
N SER A 439 7.61 -5.74 2.72
CA SER A 439 8.29 -4.46 2.47
C SER A 439 9.28 -4.07 3.56
N GLN A 440 9.10 -4.59 4.77
CA GLN A 440 9.95 -4.30 5.93
C GLN A 440 11.19 -5.20 6.00
N GLU A 441 11.18 -6.34 5.32
CA GLU A 441 12.32 -7.28 5.25
C GLU A 441 13.58 -6.68 4.60
N VAL A 442 13.45 -5.60 3.81
CA VAL A 442 14.57 -4.94 3.13
C VAL A 442 14.49 -3.42 3.26
N PRO A 443 15.62 -2.69 3.22
CA PRO A 443 15.62 -1.23 3.24
C PRO A 443 14.78 -0.63 2.11
N SER A 444 14.08 0.47 2.40
CA SER A 444 13.33 1.22 1.40
C SER A 444 14.25 1.82 0.33
N ALA A 445 13.70 2.14 -0.85
CA ALA A 445 14.44 2.86 -1.89
C ALA A 445 15.02 4.19 -1.38
N GLU A 446 14.29 4.85 -0.48
CA GLU A 446 14.70 6.09 0.17
C GLU A 446 15.91 5.87 1.07
N ARG A 447 15.91 4.80 1.88
CA ARG A 447 17.05 4.45 2.72
C ARG A 447 18.30 4.15 1.87
N ILE A 448 18.12 3.50 0.72
CA ILE A 448 19.22 3.20 -0.20
C ILE A 448 19.74 4.47 -0.88
N ASN A 449 18.86 5.36 -1.32
CA ASN A 449 19.26 6.65 -1.88
C ASN A 449 19.96 7.53 -0.85
N PHE A 450 19.53 7.50 0.41
CA PHE A 450 20.23 8.15 1.51
C PHE A 450 21.64 7.57 1.71
N ASN A 451 21.79 6.24 1.74
CA ASN A 451 23.12 5.62 1.83
C ASN A 451 24.01 6.01 0.63
N LYS A 452 23.45 6.10 -0.58
CA LYS A 452 24.18 6.62 -1.76
C LYS A 452 24.62 8.06 -1.58
N LEU A 453 23.73 8.92 -1.08
CA LEU A 453 24.02 10.33 -0.81
C LEU A 453 25.24 10.44 0.13
N THR A 454 25.24 9.70 1.24
CA THR A 454 26.36 9.70 2.18
C THR A 454 27.67 9.23 1.52
N LEU A 455 27.64 8.22 0.65
CA LEU A 455 28.82 7.77 -0.10
C LEU A 455 29.34 8.83 -1.09
N TYR A 456 28.46 9.54 -1.79
CA TYR A 456 28.89 10.64 -2.66
C TYR A 456 29.46 11.81 -1.87
N VAL A 457 28.92 12.11 -0.69
CA VAL A 457 29.49 13.12 0.21
C VAL A 457 30.91 12.74 0.65
N HIS A 458 31.16 11.47 1.01
CA HIS A 458 32.51 10.99 1.30
C HIS A 458 33.46 11.13 0.10
N LEU A 459 33.00 10.79 -1.11
CA LEU A 459 33.78 10.94 -2.34
C LEU A 459 34.09 12.41 -2.66
N PHE A 460 33.14 13.31 -2.41
CA PHE A 460 33.31 14.74 -2.61
C PHE A 460 34.31 15.35 -1.62
N ALA A 461 34.28 14.91 -0.36
CA ALA A 461 35.17 15.37 0.70
C ALA A 461 36.65 15.07 0.43
N ASP A 462 36.94 14.05 -0.39
CA ASP A 462 38.29 13.52 -0.62
C ASP A 462 38.99 13.04 0.67
N ALA A 463 38.17 12.73 1.68
CA ALA A 463 38.60 12.31 3.01
C ALA A 463 37.57 11.31 3.58
N PRO A 464 37.42 10.11 2.98
CA PRO A 464 36.32 9.19 3.25
C PRO A 464 36.31 8.64 4.69
N ASP A 465 37.42 8.74 5.41
CA ASP A 465 37.52 8.35 6.83
C ASP A 465 36.93 9.38 7.82
N HIS A 466 36.60 10.59 7.36
CA HIS A 466 36.03 11.65 8.22
C HIS A 466 34.50 11.61 8.21
N SER A 467 33.90 12.15 9.28
CA SER A 467 32.44 12.29 9.40
C SER A 467 31.86 13.04 8.18
N PRO A 468 30.89 12.46 7.44
CA PRO A 468 30.32 13.11 6.27
C PRO A 468 29.48 14.34 6.66
N ASN A 469 29.05 14.44 7.92
CA ASN A 469 28.36 15.62 8.46
C ASN A 469 29.22 16.88 8.43
N ALA A 470 30.56 16.75 8.38
CA ALA A 470 31.46 17.89 8.24
C ALA A 470 31.43 18.48 6.82
N THR A 471 31.11 17.66 5.82
CA THR A 471 31.01 18.07 4.41
C THR A 471 29.59 18.46 4.03
N MET A 472 28.59 17.78 4.60
CA MET A 472 27.18 18.06 4.37
C MET A 472 26.41 18.04 5.70
N PRO A 473 26.34 19.18 6.42
CA PRO A 473 25.69 19.30 7.71
C PRO A 473 24.22 18.85 7.76
N SER A 474 23.49 18.91 6.64
CA SER A 474 22.10 18.45 6.59
C SER A 474 21.93 16.93 6.62
N LEU A 475 22.99 16.12 6.44
CA LEU A 475 22.89 14.66 6.39
C LEU A 475 22.21 14.04 7.61
N ALA A 476 22.58 14.46 8.82
CA ALA A 476 21.99 13.95 10.05
C ALA A 476 20.49 14.26 10.16
N SER A 477 20.05 15.40 9.64
CA SER A 477 18.64 15.78 9.68
C SER A 477 17.84 15.16 8.52
N ILE A 478 18.47 14.88 7.37
CA ILE A 478 17.92 14.03 6.31
C ILE A 478 17.73 12.59 6.81
N ASP A 479 18.69 12.05 7.57
CA ASP A 479 18.58 10.72 8.19
C ASP A 479 17.34 10.62 9.09
N LEU A 480 17.15 11.63 9.94
CA LEU A 480 15.95 11.77 10.77
C LEU A 480 14.67 11.76 9.93
N ILE A 481 14.59 12.56 8.87
CA ILE A 481 13.37 12.68 8.05
C ILE A 481 13.05 11.40 7.27
N THR A 482 14.07 10.72 6.78
CA THR A 482 13.91 9.51 5.95
C THR A 482 13.64 8.25 6.76
N GLY A 483 13.94 8.23 8.07
CA GLY A 483 13.76 7.04 8.92
C GLY A 483 12.93 7.27 10.18
N GLU A 484 13.36 8.20 11.01
CA GLU A 484 12.98 8.26 12.44
C GLU A 484 11.95 9.36 12.78
N LEU A 485 11.56 10.21 11.81
CA LEU A 485 10.63 11.32 12.05
C LEU A 485 9.28 10.86 12.62
N LYS A 486 8.81 9.68 12.20
CA LYS A 486 7.59 9.05 12.74
C LYS A 486 7.67 8.72 14.23
N ASN A 487 8.89 8.62 14.78
CA ASN A 487 9.13 8.30 16.19
C ASN A 487 9.18 9.56 17.09
N ILE A 488 9.12 10.78 16.52
CA ILE A 488 9.05 12.03 17.29
C ILE A 488 7.64 12.62 17.28
N PRO A 489 7.23 13.40 18.30
CA PRO A 489 5.90 14.00 18.38
C PRO A 489 5.55 14.88 17.17
N GLU A 490 4.35 14.71 16.61
CA GLU A 490 3.89 15.44 15.41
C GLU A 490 3.98 16.96 15.54
N ARG A 491 3.74 17.50 16.74
CA ARG A 491 3.88 18.94 17.04
C ARG A 491 5.28 19.51 16.74
N SER A 492 6.30 18.65 16.71
CA SER A 492 7.69 19.04 16.46
C SER A 492 8.10 18.87 14.99
N HIS A 493 7.27 18.19 14.18
CA HIS A 493 7.57 17.93 12.77
C HIS A 493 7.76 19.21 11.95
N PRO A 494 6.92 20.26 12.08
CA PRO A 494 7.07 21.48 11.28
C PRO A 494 8.44 22.13 11.46
N LEU A 495 8.87 22.34 12.71
CA LEU A 495 10.19 22.93 12.97
C LEU A 495 11.31 22.04 12.45
N ALA A 496 11.19 20.72 12.64
CA ALA A 496 12.21 19.79 12.21
C ALA A 496 12.41 19.81 10.69
N LEU A 497 11.31 19.69 9.96
CA LEU A 497 11.26 19.73 8.51
C LEU A 497 11.75 21.07 7.96
N MET A 498 11.37 22.20 8.58
CA MET A 498 11.80 23.54 8.16
C MET A 498 13.30 23.76 8.32
N LEU A 499 13.85 23.42 9.50
CA LEU A 499 15.28 23.58 9.75
C LEU A 499 16.10 22.68 8.82
N THR A 500 15.65 21.45 8.56
CA THR A 500 16.30 20.59 7.56
C THR A 500 16.21 21.16 6.15
N LEU A 501 15.07 21.73 5.76
CA LEU A 501 14.91 22.32 4.43
C LEU A 501 15.88 23.50 4.21
N ASP A 502 16.04 24.36 5.22
CA ASP A 502 17.00 25.47 5.17
C ASP A 502 18.44 24.95 5.02
N GLN A 503 18.79 23.93 5.81
CA GLN A 503 20.10 23.30 5.78
C GLN A 503 20.38 22.60 4.44
N ILE A 504 19.39 21.90 3.87
CA ILE A 504 19.45 21.30 2.54
C ILE A 504 19.73 22.34 1.47
N ARG A 505 19.04 23.49 1.51
CA ARG A 505 19.20 24.56 0.53
C ARG A 505 20.58 25.22 0.62
N SER A 506 21.11 25.35 1.84
CA SER A 506 22.48 25.78 2.06
C SER A 506 23.47 24.80 1.42
N ASP A 507 23.41 23.52 1.79
CA ASP A 507 24.31 22.50 1.26
C ASP A 507 24.22 22.40 -0.27
N LYS A 508 23.01 22.47 -0.83
CA LYS A 508 22.77 22.44 -2.29
C LYS A 508 23.44 23.62 -3.00
N SER A 509 23.42 24.81 -2.39
CA SER A 509 24.08 26.01 -2.94
C SER A 509 25.60 25.81 -2.98
N LEU A 510 26.18 25.28 -1.90
CA LEU A 510 27.60 24.94 -1.82
C LEU A 510 28.03 23.92 -2.89
N PHE A 511 27.23 22.87 -3.11
CA PHE A 511 27.51 21.90 -4.17
C PHE A 511 27.29 22.49 -5.57
N ALA A 512 26.28 23.35 -5.74
CA ALA A 512 26.00 24.01 -7.01
C ALA A 512 27.15 24.91 -7.46
N ALA A 513 27.85 25.56 -6.52
CA ALA A 513 29.03 26.36 -6.80
C ALA A 513 30.20 25.56 -7.42
N GLN A 514 30.22 24.24 -7.27
CA GLN A 514 31.25 23.37 -7.87
C GLN A 514 30.91 22.91 -9.29
N LEU A 515 29.66 23.07 -9.74
CA LEU A 515 29.19 22.59 -11.04
C LEU A 515 29.92 23.22 -12.24
N PRO A 516 30.32 24.50 -12.24
CA PRO A 516 31.07 25.10 -13.34
C PRO A 516 32.50 24.58 -13.48
N ILE A 517 33.03 23.88 -12.47
CA ILE A 517 34.40 23.38 -12.45
C ILE A 517 34.42 21.99 -13.10
N GLU A 518 35.33 21.73 -14.04
CA GLU A 518 35.47 20.39 -14.61
C GLU A 518 36.23 19.45 -13.66
N GLY A 519 35.74 18.21 -13.52
CA GLY A 519 36.42 17.16 -12.75
C GLY A 519 35.48 16.29 -11.91
N ALA A 520 36.06 15.30 -11.22
CA ALA A 520 35.30 14.31 -10.44
C ALA A 520 34.45 14.94 -9.33
N LYS A 521 34.90 16.04 -8.69
CA LYS A 521 34.12 16.73 -7.65
C LYS A 521 32.82 17.32 -8.19
N ALA A 522 32.81 17.85 -9.42
CA ALA A 522 31.59 18.36 -10.03
C ALA A 522 30.62 17.24 -10.41
N GLU A 523 31.12 16.07 -10.83
CA GLU A 523 30.30 14.88 -11.03
C GLU A 523 29.64 14.42 -9.72
N TYR A 524 30.40 14.34 -8.63
CA TYR A 524 29.84 13.99 -7.32
C TYR A 524 28.85 15.05 -6.81
N ALA A 525 29.13 16.34 -7.01
CA ALA A 525 28.19 17.42 -6.67
C ALA A 525 26.87 17.30 -7.43
N ARG A 526 26.89 16.95 -8.73
CA ARG A 526 25.68 16.69 -9.52
C ARG A 526 24.85 15.54 -8.92
N GLU A 527 25.48 14.44 -8.57
CA GLU A 527 24.81 13.28 -7.97
C GLU A 527 24.23 13.60 -6.58
N ILE A 528 24.96 14.37 -5.76
CA ILE A 528 24.47 14.85 -4.46
C ILE A 528 23.21 15.70 -4.65
N ILE A 529 23.25 16.69 -5.54
CA ILE A 529 22.10 17.56 -5.83
C ILE A 529 20.90 16.74 -6.31
N ALA A 530 21.12 15.80 -7.24
CA ALA A 530 20.07 14.95 -7.79
C ALA A 530 19.41 14.04 -6.72
N LEU A 531 20.18 13.57 -5.73
CA LEU A 531 19.64 12.76 -4.62
C LEU A 531 18.89 13.59 -3.58
N VAL A 532 19.23 14.87 -3.43
CA VAL A 532 18.64 15.78 -2.44
C VAL A 532 17.35 16.43 -2.94
N GLU A 533 17.24 16.73 -4.24
CA GLU A 533 16.05 17.37 -4.83
C GLU A 533 14.71 16.69 -4.52
N PRO A 534 14.58 15.35 -4.61
CA PRO A 534 13.35 14.67 -4.25
C PRO A 534 13.02 14.78 -2.76
N ILE A 535 14.05 14.86 -1.91
CA ILE A 535 13.91 15.01 -0.45
C ILE A 535 13.40 16.42 -0.14
N GLU A 536 14.02 17.44 -0.75
CA GLU A 536 13.59 18.85 -0.68
C GLU A 536 12.11 19.00 -1.04
N THR A 537 11.73 18.51 -2.22
CA THR A 537 10.35 18.57 -2.75
C THR A 537 9.34 17.90 -1.80
N ARG A 538 9.73 16.78 -1.19
CA ARG A 538 8.87 16.05 -0.27
C ARG A 538 8.70 16.79 1.06
N ILE A 539 9.79 17.33 1.60
CA ILE A 539 9.76 18.14 2.82
C ILE A 539 8.82 19.34 2.60
N GLU A 540 8.96 20.05 1.47
CA GLU A 540 8.07 21.14 1.09
C GLU A 540 6.61 20.71 1.00
N THR A 541 6.35 19.58 0.34
CA THR A 541 4.99 19.02 0.21
C THR A 541 4.41 18.70 1.59
N ARG A 542 5.18 18.01 2.45
CA ARG A 542 4.74 17.64 3.80
C ARG A 542 4.50 18.87 4.68
N LEU A 543 5.34 19.88 4.56
CA LEU A 543 5.19 21.15 5.26
C LEU A 543 3.91 21.87 4.80
N ASN A 544 3.66 21.95 3.50
CA ASN A 544 2.41 22.51 2.96
C ASN A 544 1.18 21.79 3.51
N ASP A 545 1.20 20.45 3.55
CA ASP A 545 0.12 19.64 4.11
C ASP A 545 -0.08 19.92 5.61
N LEU A 546 1.01 19.98 6.40
CA LEU A 546 0.95 20.27 7.82
C LEU A 546 0.37 21.67 8.08
N PHE A 547 0.84 22.70 7.40
CA PHE A 547 0.32 24.05 7.60
C PHE A 547 -1.11 24.23 7.12
N ALA A 548 -1.57 23.44 6.14
CA ALA A 548 -2.97 23.44 5.75
C ALA A 548 -3.91 22.98 6.89
N THR A 549 -3.38 22.27 7.89
CA THR A 549 -4.14 21.80 9.07
C THR A 549 -4.11 22.77 10.26
N PHE A 550 -3.26 23.80 10.23
CA PHE A 550 -3.09 24.73 11.36
C PHE A 550 -4.35 25.57 11.54
N ASP A 551 -4.80 25.69 12.79
CA ASP A 551 -5.93 26.53 13.18
C ASP A 551 -5.45 27.87 13.79
N ARG A 552 -6.40 28.71 14.24
CA ARG A 552 -6.09 30.02 14.84
C ARG A 552 -5.33 29.96 16.16
N ASN A 553 -5.36 28.80 16.84
CA ASN A 553 -4.73 28.60 18.15
C ASN A 553 -3.37 27.90 18.03
N THR A 554 -3.02 27.44 16.83
CA THR A 554 -1.76 26.76 16.59
C THR A 554 -0.62 27.78 16.61
N GLU A 555 0.40 27.52 17.43
CA GLU A 555 1.64 28.30 17.44
C GLU A 555 2.61 27.70 16.40
N LEU A 556 2.98 28.49 15.39
CA LEU A 556 4.12 28.13 14.56
C LEU A 556 5.38 28.13 15.43
N PRO A 557 6.24 27.12 15.31
CA PRO A 557 7.48 27.10 16.05
C PRO A 557 8.37 28.27 15.61
N SER A 558 9.01 28.95 16.58
CA SER A 558 10.00 29.99 16.27
C SER A 558 11.28 29.35 15.70
N LEU A 559 12.00 30.08 14.82
CA LEU A 559 13.37 29.69 14.41
C LEU A 559 14.26 29.52 15.63
N ASP A 560 13.98 30.20 16.73
CA ASP A 560 14.70 30.17 17.99
C ASP A 560 14.03 29.29 19.05
N GLN A 561 13.14 28.37 18.66
CA GLN A 561 12.66 27.34 19.58
C GLN A 561 13.69 26.22 19.75
N ASN A 562 13.98 25.84 20.99
CA ASN A 562 14.83 24.69 21.27
C ASN A 562 14.14 23.38 20.86
N ILE A 563 14.88 22.50 20.19
CA ILE A 563 14.50 21.09 20.04
C ILE A 563 15.39 20.30 20.99
N ASP A 564 14.78 19.61 21.92
CA ASP A 564 15.42 18.69 22.84
C ASP A 564 14.37 17.63 23.21
N LEU A 565 14.37 16.52 22.47
CA LEU A 565 13.33 15.50 22.55
C LEU A 565 13.96 14.10 22.60
N GLY A 566 13.77 13.43 23.73
CA GLY A 566 14.09 12.01 23.87
C GLY A 566 12.99 11.13 23.30
N PHE A 567 13.37 10.03 22.65
CA PHE A 567 12.46 8.99 22.21
C PHE A 567 13.16 7.61 22.25
N LEU A 568 12.37 6.54 22.29
CA LEU A 568 12.87 5.18 22.22
C LEU A 568 12.67 4.66 20.80
N PRO A 569 13.73 4.25 20.08
CA PRO A 569 13.56 3.68 18.76
C PRO A 569 12.78 2.36 18.84
N PRO A 570 11.96 2.02 17.82
CA PRO A 570 11.26 0.76 17.76
C PRO A 570 12.25 -0.41 17.76
N ARG A 571 11.95 -1.47 18.54
CA ARG A 571 12.79 -2.68 18.54
C ARG A 571 12.67 -3.39 17.19
N PRO A 572 13.77 -3.89 16.60
CA PRO A 572 13.70 -4.88 15.53
C PRO A 572 12.88 -6.08 16.03
N SER A 573 11.90 -6.51 15.24
CA SER A 573 10.92 -7.55 15.61
C SER A 573 11.54 -8.92 15.93
N ASP A 574 12.79 -9.17 15.52
CA ASP A 574 13.40 -10.50 15.58
C ASP A 574 14.48 -10.67 16.67
N SER A 575 14.68 -9.68 17.54
CA SER A 575 15.79 -9.72 18.50
C SER A 575 15.33 -9.99 19.93
N VAL A 576 15.08 -11.26 20.25
CA VAL A 576 14.84 -11.72 21.64
C VAL A 576 16.07 -11.52 22.55
N THR A 577 17.25 -11.32 21.94
CA THR A 577 18.56 -11.14 22.60
C THR A 577 19.21 -9.76 22.40
N ALA A 578 18.53 -8.79 21.76
CA ALA A 578 19.12 -7.46 21.59
C ALA A 578 19.23 -6.72 22.93
N ALA A 579 20.34 -5.98 23.10
CA ALA A 579 20.51 -5.02 24.18
C ALA A 579 19.28 -4.09 24.28
N PRO A 580 18.91 -3.61 25.48
CA PRO A 580 17.80 -2.68 25.63
C PRO A 580 18.01 -1.46 24.72
N PRO A 581 16.95 -0.98 24.03
CA PRO A 581 17.07 0.14 23.09
C PRO A 581 17.63 1.35 23.83
N VAL A 582 18.74 1.89 23.31
CA VAL A 582 19.34 3.11 23.84
C VAL A 582 18.39 4.27 23.57
N THR A 583 18.20 5.13 24.57
CA THR A 583 17.37 6.32 24.38
C THR A 583 18.04 7.21 23.35
N ARG A 584 17.31 7.54 22.28
CA ARG A 584 17.75 8.49 21.27
C ARG A 584 17.22 9.86 21.55
N LYS A 585 17.94 10.86 21.09
CA LYS A 585 17.60 12.26 21.30
C LYS A 585 17.72 13.01 19.99
N VAL A 586 16.62 13.66 19.60
CA VAL A 586 16.66 14.72 18.58
C VAL A 586 16.90 16.03 19.30
N PHE A 587 17.94 16.73 18.91
CA PHE A 587 18.31 17.98 19.54
C PHE A 587 18.77 18.99 18.51
N ARG A 588 18.51 20.25 18.82
CA ARG A 588 19.04 21.38 18.06
C ARG A 588 20.37 21.78 18.66
N THR A 589 21.37 21.93 17.81
CA THR A 589 22.58 22.67 18.17
C THR A 589 22.45 24.08 17.63
N ARG A 590 22.73 25.05 18.50
CA ARG A 590 22.87 26.45 18.12
C ARG A 590 24.35 26.68 18.01
N ARG A 591 24.82 26.43 16.80
CA ARG A 591 26.12 26.88 16.38
C ARG A 591 25.79 27.92 15.35
N HIS A 592 26.18 29.15 15.61
CA HIS A 592 26.45 30.02 14.50
C HIS A 592 25.31 30.80 13.86
N GLY A 593 24.37 31.28 14.69
CA GLY A 593 23.15 31.92 14.21
C GLY A 593 22.29 31.01 13.31
N THR A 594 22.70 29.74 13.19
CA THR A 594 22.15 28.71 12.32
C THR A 594 21.84 27.51 13.19
N SER A 595 20.78 26.82 12.82
CA SER A 595 20.14 25.85 13.69
C SER A 595 20.24 24.50 13.04
N ARG A 596 21.07 23.63 13.61
CA ARG A 596 21.25 22.28 13.08
C ARG A 596 20.45 21.31 13.90
N ILE A 597 19.75 20.40 13.24
CA ILE A 597 19.08 19.29 13.90
C ILE A 597 19.99 18.08 13.81
N LEU A 598 20.30 17.53 14.97
CA LEU A 598 21.05 16.29 15.10
C LEU A 598 20.22 15.25 15.82
N ILE A 599 20.57 13.99 15.57
CA ILE A 599 20.01 12.83 16.23
C ILE A 599 21.17 11.97 16.73
N GLY A 600 21.07 11.48 17.96
CA GLY A 600 22.10 10.63 18.51
C GLY A 600 21.63 9.81 19.70
N ASP A 601 22.47 8.85 20.08
CA ASP A 601 22.25 7.96 21.22
C ASP A 601 22.69 8.66 22.52
N THR A 602 21.89 8.51 23.56
CA THR A 602 22.14 9.15 24.87
C THR A 602 23.05 8.27 25.72
N GLU A 603 24.15 8.83 26.21
CA GLU A 603 25.06 8.21 27.18
C GLU A 603 25.04 9.04 28.47
N ALA A 604 24.66 8.41 29.59
CA ALA A 604 24.79 9.01 30.91
C ALA A 604 26.14 8.62 31.51
N ALA A 605 26.94 9.63 31.88
CA ALA A 605 28.18 9.41 32.63
C ALA A 605 27.89 9.12 34.11
N ALA A 606 28.90 8.59 34.83
CA ALA A 606 28.78 8.22 36.24
C ALA A 606 28.44 9.40 37.17
N ASP A 607 28.76 10.62 36.74
CA ASP A 607 28.45 11.88 37.45
C ASP A 607 27.04 12.42 37.15
N GLY A 608 26.25 11.71 36.33
CA GLY A 608 24.91 12.11 35.91
C GLY A 608 24.87 13.07 34.72
N SER A 609 26.02 13.47 34.16
CA SER A 609 26.06 14.27 32.93
C SER A 609 25.59 13.45 31.72
N ILE A 610 24.86 14.10 30.82
CA ILE A 610 24.33 13.48 29.60
C ILE A 610 25.18 13.91 28.41
N VAL A 611 25.72 12.93 27.70
CA VAL A 611 26.40 13.10 26.41
C VAL A 611 25.57 12.45 25.31
N ILE A 612 25.44 13.13 24.17
CA ILE A 612 24.79 12.58 22.99
C ILE A 612 25.85 12.18 21.98
N LYS A 613 25.82 10.92 21.52
CA LYS A 613 26.68 10.37 20.47
C LYS A 613 25.95 10.44 19.13
N VAL A 614 26.46 11.26 18.22
CA VAL A 614 25.97 11.37 16.83
C VAL A 614 26.91 10.54 15.96
N ALA A 615 26.43 9.35 15.57
CA ALA A 615 27.21 8.39 14.78
C ALA A 615 27.16 8.69 13.28
N ASN A 616 28.12 8.16 12.52
CA ASN A 616 28.05 8.14 11.06
C ASN A 616 26.93 7.16 10.63
N PRO A 617 25.92 7.58 9.86
CA PRO A 617 24.84 6.68 9.43
C PRO A 617 25.31 5.45 8.62
N LEU A 618 26.46 5.53 7.94
CA LEU A 618 27.07 4.40 7.21
C LEU A 618 27.95 3.52 8.09
N GLN A 619 28.47 4.05 9.20
CA GLN A 619 29.36 3.37 10.15
C GLN A 619 28.91 3.68 11.58
N PRO A 620 27.76 3.11 12.01
CA PRO A 620 27.18 3.41 13.32
C PRO A 620 28.10 3.01 14.48
N ASP A 621 28.94 1.99 14.29
CA ASP A 621 29.92 1.51 15.26
C ASP A 621 31.26 2.26 15.19
N GLY A 622 31.39 3.24 14.29
CA GLY A 622 32.59 4.06 14.11
C GLY A 622 32.72 5.17 15.17
N PRO A 623 33.73 6.05 15.03
CA PRO A 623 33.87 7.22 15.90
C PRO A 623 32.65 8.15 15.75
N ALA A 624 31.96 8.38 16.86
CA ALA A 624 30.81 9.28 16.93
C ALA A 624 31.22 10.68 17.43
N GLU A 625 30.58 11.71 16.90
CA GLU A 625 30.66 13.05 17.46
C GLU A 625 29.93 13.08 18.80
N ARG A 626 30.49 13.78 19.78
CA ARG A 626 29.94 13.83 21.15
C ARG A 626 29.47 15.24 21.45
N TYR A 627 28.26 15.36 22.00
CA TYR A 627 27.64 16.64 22.37
C TYR A 627 27.25 16.64 23.85
N GLU A 628 27.53 17.73 24.55
CA GLU A 628 27.18 17.96 25.95
C GLU A 628 26.36 19.24 26.07
N GLN A 629 25.49 19.30 27.09
CA GLN A 629 24.70 20.49 27.35
C GLN A 629 25.50 21.48 28.22
N ARG A 630 25.68 22.71 27.74
CA ARG A 630 26.31 23.81 28.49
C ARG A 630 25.47 25.07 28.35
N HIS A 631 25.15 25.70 29.48
CA HIS A 631 24.29 26.91 29.53
C HIS A 631 22.95 26.75 28.77
N GLY A 632 22.37 25.55 28.77
CA GLY A 632 21.11 25.26 28.09
C GLY A 632 21.23 24.93 26.59
N GLU A 633 22.45 24.94 26.02
CA GLU A 633 22.70 24.63 24.62
C GLU A 633 23.52 23.35 24.43
N TRP A 634 23.22 22.60 23.36
CA TRP A 634 23.99 21.43 22.97
C TRP A 634 25.20 21.83 22.15
N LEU A 635 26.40 21.57 22.69
CA LEU A 635 27.67 21.90 22.06
C LEU A 635 28.57 20.66 21.99
N PRO A 636 29.43 20.54 20.98
CA PRO A 636 30.46 19.50 20.95
C PRO A 636 31.28 19.47 22.24
N VAL A 637 31.53 18.24 22.71
CA VAL A 637 32.43 17.95 23.82
C VAL A 637 33.81 18.48 23.45
N ARG A 638 34.41 19.27 24.34
CA ARG A 638 35.74 19.84 24.09
C ARG A 638 36.80 18.73 24.07
N PRO A 639 37.78 18.80 23.16
CA PRO A 639 38.92 17.90 23.24
C PRO A 639 39.66 18.10 24.58
N PRO A 640 40.21 17.03 25.17
CA PRO A 640 41.01 17.14 26.37
C PRO A 640 42.22 18.04 26.11
N LEU A 641 42.63 18.81 27.11
CA LEU A 641 43.82 19.67 27.03
C LEU A 641 45.06 18.78 26.91
N SER A 642 45.71 18.81 25.74
CA SER A 642 47.02 18.18 25.56
C SER A 642 48.14 19.10 26.06
N SER A 643 49.16 18.54 26.69
CA SER A 643 50.38 19.28 27.07
C SER A 643 51.07 19.80 25.80
N THR A 644 50.86 21.08 25.51
CA THR A 644 51.41 21.76 24.33
C THR A 644 52.41 22.81 24.81
N PRO A 645 53.64 22.83 24.29
CA PRO A 645 54.65 23.81 24.72
C PRO A 645 54.19 25.26 24.56
N LYS A 646 54.43 26.10 25.58
CA LYS A 646 54.08 27.53 25.58
C LYS A 646 54.48 28.27 24.28
N PRO A 647 55.70 28.11 23.71
CA PRO A 647 56.08 28.82 22.49
C PRO A 647 55.18 28.49 21.29
N GLN A 648 54.70 27.23 21.19
CA GLN A 648 53.80 26.82 20.12
C GLN A 648 52.41 27.43 20.31
N LEU A 649 51.93 27.52 21.55
CA LEU A 649 50.67 28.18 21.85
C LEU A 649 50.70 29.69 21.53
N ILE A 650 51.82 30.35 21.84
CA ILE A 650 52.01 31.77 21.51
C ILE A 650 52.09 31.98 19.98
N ALA A 651 52.83 31.12 19.26
CA ALA A 651 52.94 31.20 17.81
C ALA A 651 51.57 31.04 17.14
N GLU A 652 50.77 30.06 17.59
CA GLU A 652 49.43 29.82 17.07
C GLU A 652 48.46 30.95 17.42
N ALA A 653 48.53 31.51 18.63
CA ALA A 653 47.72 32.66 19.01
C ALA A 653 47.97 33.87 18.11
N ASN A 654 49.24 34.19 17.84
CA ASN A 654 49.60 35.29 16.93
C ASN A 654 49.14 35.02 15.49
N ARG A 655 49.28 33.78 15.00
CA ARG A 655 48.79 33.37 13.68
C ARG A 655 47.29 33.59 13.56
N LEU A 656 46.50 33.10 14.52
CA LEU A 656 45.04 33.25 14.54
C LEU A 656 44.63 34.73 14.59
N LEU A 657 45.32 35.56 15.38
CA LEU A 657 45.05 37.00 15.44
C LEU A 657 45.32 37.71 14.10
N VAL A 658 46.33 37.29 13.34
CA VAL A 658 46.60 37.82 11.98
C VAL A 658 45.49 37.41 11.00
N ASP A 659 44.97 36.19 11.11
CA ASP A 659 43.93 35.68 10.22
C ASP A 659 42.54 36.31 10.45
N VAL A 660 42.33 37.06 11.54
CA VAL A 660 41.04 37.72 11.86
C VAL A 660 40.56 38.63 10.73
N GLU A 661 41.43 39.49 10.19
CA GLU A 661 41.03 40.40 9.10
C GLU A 661 40.73 39.64 7.81
N LYS A 662 41.44 38.53 7.57
CA LYS A 662 41.16 37.65 6.44
C LYS A 662 39.75 37.06 6.55
N HIS A 663 39.39 36.49 7.70
CA HIS A 663 38.05 35.96 7.92
C HIS A 663 36.97 37.05 7.81
N SER A 664 37.25 38.26 8.30
CA SER A 664 36.36 39.42 8.17
C SER A 664 36.15 39.83 6.72
N ALA A 665 37.23 39.91 5.93
CA ALA A 665 37.19 40.27 4.52
C ALA A 665 36.48 39.21 3.66
N ASP A 666 36.76 37.92 3.91
CA ASP A 666 36.10 36.80 3.24
C ASP A 666 34.58 36.84 3.46
N ALA A 667 34.15 37.10 4.70
CA ALA A 667 32.72 37.22 5.02
C ALA A 667 32.05 38.40 4.29
N ARG A 668 32.71 39.57 4.24
CA ARG A 668 32.19 40.74 3.49
C ARG A 668 32.10 40.45 1.99
N ALA A 669 33.09 39.77 1.42
CA ALA A 669 33.10 39.44 0.00
C ALA A 669 31.94 38.51 -0.38
N ARG A 670 31.69 37.47 0.43
CA ARG A 670 30.57 36.54 0.25
C ARG A 670 29.21 37.20 0.47
N GLU A 671 29.10 38.10 1.44
CA GLU A 671 27.90 38.91 1.64
C GLU A 671 27.57 39.74 0.38
N VAL A 672 28.56 40.38 -0.23
CA VAL A 672 28.40 41.14 -1.49
C VAL A 672 27.96 40.24 -2.66
N GLN A 673 28.43 38.99 -2.69
CA GLN A 673 28.02 37.99 -3.68
C GLN A 673 26.60 37.46 -3.45
N LYS A 674 25.97 37.83 -2.33
CA LYS A 674 24.64 37.36 -1.89
C LYS A 674 24.63 35.83 -1.72
N ASP A 675 25.73 35.28 -1.22
CA ASP A 675 25.83 33.88 -0.83
C ASP A 675 24.82 33.55 0.28
N ASN A 676 24.68 32.28 0.66
CA ASN A 676 23.79 31.90 1.74
C ASN A 676 24.30 32.48 3.09
N PRO A 677 23.45 33.18 3.89
CA PRO A 677 23.82 33.69 5.21
C PRO A 677 24.42 32.62 6.13
N THR A 678 23.91 31.39 6.05
CA THR A 678 24.36 30.25 6.85
C THR A 678 25.83 29.93 6.60
N GLU A 679 26.28 29.94 5.34
CA GLU A 679 27.66 29.63 4.98
C GLU A 679 28.65 30.70 5.48
N ILE A 680 28.26 31.98 5.40
CA ILE A 680 29.10 33.09 5.85
C ILE A 680 29.34 32.99 7.36
N LEU A 681 28.30 32.65 8.12
CA LEU A 681 28.36 32.50 9.57
C LEU A 681 29.21 31.31 10.00
N GLU A 682 29.02 30.16 9.34
CA GLU A 682 29.83 28.98 9.61
C GLU A 682 31.33 29.25 9.42
N GLY A 683 31.68 30.03 8.39
CA GLY A 683 33.05 30.47 8.14
C GLY A 683 33.61 31.37 9.25
N LEU A 684 32.85 32.41 9.64
CA LEU A 684 33.24 33.33 10.72
C LEU A 684 33.42 32.60 12.04
N GLU A 685 32.56 31.63 12.34
CA GLU A 685 32.55 31.05 13.67
C GLU A 685 33.47 29.85 13.85
N LYS A 686 33.83 29.17 12.77
CA LYS A 686 35.01 28.32 12.79
C LYS A 686 36.25 29.10 13.25
N ALA A 687 36.38 30.37 12.85
CA ALA A 687 37.45 31.23 13.32
C ALA A 687 37.26 31.65 14.79
N VAL A 688 36.05 32.04 15.21
CA VAL A 688 35.70 32.35 16.62
C VAL A 688 36.03 31.17 17.54
N ASP A 689 35.63 29.96 17.18
CA ASP A 689 35.88 28.75 17.96
C ASP A 689 37.39 28.48 18.09
N SER A 690 38.15 28.68 17.00
CA SER A 690 39.61 28.52 17.00
C SER A 690 40.29 29.53 17.94
N LEU A 691 39.85 30.80 17.91
CA LEU A 691 40.35 31.86 18.81
C LEU A 691 40.04 31.54 20.29
N ARG A 692 38.79 31.16 20.59
CA ARG A 692 38.35 30.83 21.96
C ARG A 692 39.02 29.57 22.50
N GLU A 693 39.21 28.54 21.67
CA GLU A 693 39.94 27.34 22.06
C GLU A 693 41.41 27.65 22.34
N GLN A 694 42.04 28.52 21.56
CA GLN A 694 43.42 28.92 21.80
C GLN A 694 43.58 29.76 23.07
N ALA A 695 42.65 30.68 23.34
CA ALA A 695 42.60 31.42 24.60
C ALA A 695 42.50 30.45 25.80
N ARG A 696 41.58 29.48 25.71
CA ARG A 696 41.41 28.44 26.74
C ARG A 696 42.69 27.64 26.97
N ARG A 697 43.43 27.28 25.92
CA ARG A 697 44.71 26.54 26.07
C ARG A 697 45.78 27.37 26.78
N LEU A 698 45.84 28.67 26.49
CA LEU A 698 46.74 29.61 27.17
C LEU A 698 46.36 29.80 28.65
N GLU A 699 45.07 29.90 28.96
CA GLU A 699 44.57 30.01 30.34
C GLU A 699 44.97 28.82 31.22
N ASN A 700 45.14 27.64 30.63
CA ASN A 700 45.50 26.41 31.34
C ASN A 700 47.02 26.17 31.47
N LEU A 701 47.87 27.13 31.07
CA LEU A 701 49.31 27.05 31.35
C LEU A 701 49.61 27.26 32.84
N GLU A 702 50.65 26.60 33.34
CA GLU A 702 51.16 26.88 34.69
C GLU A 702 51.57 28.35 34.82
N ASN A 703 51.11 29.01 35.90
CA ASN A 703 51.33 30.44 36.16
C ASN A 703 50.80 31.40 35.08
N ALA A 704 49.82 30.98 34.26
CA ALA A 704 49.24 31.84 33.22
C ALA A 704 48.74 33.19 33.77
N GLN A 705 48.18 33.21 34.98
CA GLN A 705 47.65 34.42 35.62
C GLN A 705 48.74 35.46 35.97
N GLN A 706 49.97 35.02 36.20
CA GLN A 706 51.10 35.90 36.53
C GLN A 706 51.89 36.34 35.29
N ASP A 707 51.66 35.70 34.15
CA ASP A 707 52.37 35.98 32.90
C ASP A 707 51.63 37.04 32.07
N THR A 708 52.15 38.27 32.10
CA THR A 708 51.53 39.42 31.43
C THR A 708 51.43 39.27 29.92
N GLU A 709 52.38 38.58 29.27
CA GLU A 709 52.33 38.32 27.82
C GLU A 709 51.19 37.36 27.49
N VAL A 710 51.06 36.28 28.27
CA VAL A 710 50.00 35.28 28.09
C VAL A 710 48.63 35.90 28.37
N GLN A 711 48.47 36.69 29.43
CA GLN A 711 47.21 37.40 29.71
C GLN A 711 46.83 38.37 28.59
N GLY A 712 47.79 39.16 28.08
CA GLY A 712 47.54 40.06 26.97
C GLY A 712 47.12 39.34 25.68
N LEU A 713 47.65 38.13 25.42
CA LEU A 713 47.22 37.30 24.30
C LEU A 713 45.82 36.73 24.50
N ILE A 714 45.47 36.26 25.71
CA ILE A 714 44.13 35.75 26.05
C ILE A 714 43.09 36.84 25.79
N GLU A 715 43.29 38.05 26.32
CA GLU A 715 42.37 39.18 26.15
C GLU A 715 42.18 39.55 24.67
N ARG A 716 43.28 39.59 23.89
CA ARG A 716 43.21 39.88 22.45
C ARG A 716 42.47 38.81 21.67
N LEU A 717 42.68 37.53 21.97
CA LEU A 717 41.99 36.42 21.33
C LEU A 717 40.48 36.47 21.63
N GLN A 718 40.12 36.72 22.90
CA GLN A 718 38.71 36.87 23.31
C GLN A 718 38.05 38.07 22.62
N SER A 719 38.70 39.24 22.62
CA SER A 719 38.20 40.44 21.95
C SER A 719 38.05 40.26 20.43
N ALA A 720 39.00 39.58 19.77
CA ALA A 720 38.89 39.25 18.36
C ALA A 720 37.72 38.29 18.08
N ALA A 721 37.54 37.28 18.92
CA ALA A 721 36.42 36.35 18.83
C ALA A 721 35.07 37.07 18.99
N ASP A 722 34.96 38.00 19.93
CA ASP A 722 33.73 38.79 20.13
C ASP A 722 33.47 39.76 18.98
N THR A 723 34.53 40.34 18.39
CA THR A 723 34.43 41.19 17.18
C THR A 723 33.89 40.41 15.99
N LEU A 724 34.44 39.22 15.70
CA LEU A 724 33.94 38.37 14.62
C LEU A 724 32.51 37.89 14.89
N SER A 725 32.16 37.61 16.15
CA SER A 725 30.79 37.25 16.55
C SER A 725 29.80 38.39 16.28
N ALA A 726 30.15 39.62 16.66
CA ALA A 726 29.34 40.81 16.39
C ALA A 726 29.20 41.09 14.89
N GLN A 727 30.26 40.86 14.10
CA GLN A 727 30.21 40.95 12.65
C GLN A 727 29.22 39.93 12.07
N GLY A 728 29.27 38.67 12.50
CA GLY A 728 28.33 37.62 12.08
C GLY A 728 26.89 38.03 12.34
N HIS A 729 26.58 38.54 13.54
CA HIS A 729 25.26 39.07 13.85
C HIS A 729 24.84 40.21 12.91
N GLY A 730 25.75 41.15 12.62
CA GLY A 730 25.48 42.23 11.67
C GLY A 730 25.19 41.74 10.24
N VAL A 731 25.91 40.72 9.76
CA VAL A 731 25.65 40.08 8.46
C VAL A 731 24.25 39.48 8.43
N LEU A 732 23.86 38.72 9.46
CA LEU A 732 22.53 38.14 9.58
C LEU A 732 21.42 39.17 9.46
N VAL A 733 21.51 40.25 10.25
CA VAL A 733 20.52 41.34 10.23
C VAL A 733 20.37 41.90 8.82
N ARG A 734 21.48 42.22 8.14
CA ARG A 734 21.43 42.80 6.78
C ARG A 734 20.85 41.83 5.76
N MET A 735 21.26 40.57 5.80
CA MET A 735 20.79 39.58 4.82
C MET A 735 19.35 39.14 5.07
N TYR A 736 18.90 39.06 6.33
CA TYR A 736 17.51 38.75 6.65
C TYR A 736 16.58 39.89 6.30
N LYS A 737 17.03 41.14 6.33
CA LYS A 737 16.29 42.32 5.85
C LYS A 737 16.22 42.43 4.32
N ASN A 738 16.72 41.45 3.56
CA ASN A 738 16.58 41.44 2.11
C ASN A 738 15.11 41.35 1.69
N LYS A 739 14.55 42.50 1.28
CA LYS A 739 13.15 42.67 0.85
C LYS A 739 12.70 41.78 -0.33
N ASP A 740 13.64 41.23 -1.08
CA ASP A 740 13.36 40.37 -2.24
C ASP A 740 13.08 38.92 -1.82
N VAL A 741 13.38 38.55 -0.56
CA VAL A 741 13.13 37.21 0.00
C VAL A 741 11.96 37.26 0.97
N LEU A 742 10.97 36.38 0.79
CA LEU A 742 9.83 36.27 1.70
C LEU A 742 10.04 35.15 2.71
N ASP A 743 10.19 35.51 3.98
CA ASP A 743 10.33 34.54 5.04
C ASP A 743 9.81 35.02 6.43
N ILE A 744 8.69 34.45 6.89
CA ILE A 744 8.03 34.64 8.19
C ILE A 744 8.97 34.24 9.32
N MET A 745 9.84 33.26 9.09
CA MET A 745 10.79 32.82 10.09
C MET A 745 11.89 33.87 10.29
N ARG A 746 12.48 34.38 9.20
CA ARG A 746 13.41 35.53 9.28
C ARG A 746 12.72 36.76 9.86
N LEU A 747 11.46 36.99 9.50
CA LEU A 747 10.63 38.04 10.09
C LEU A 747 10.52 37.85 11.60
N ASN A 748 10.16 36.66 12.08
CA ASN A 748 10.05 36.37 13.50
C ASN A 748 11.37 36.56 14.24
N TRP A 749 12.48 36.11 13.66
CA TRP A 749 13.82 36.33 14.19
C TRP A 749 14.15 37.82 14.30
N LEU A 750 13.90 38.60 13.24
CA LEU A 750 14.11 40.05 13.23
C LEU A 750 13.20 40.77 14.24
N ILE A 751 11.97 40.30 14.46
CA ILE A 751 11.09 40.84 15.52
C ILE A 751 11.66 40.51 16.91
N ASP A 752 12.15 39.29 17.13
CA ASP A 752 12.72 38.84 18.41
C ASP A 752 13.99 39.64 18.77
N HIS A 753 14.74 40.09 17.76
CA HIS A 753 15.92 40.94 17.91
C HIS A 753 15.62 42.44 17.82
N ALA A 754 14.34 42.83 17.84
CA ALA A 754 13.89 44.21 17.77
C ALA A 754 14.42 45.00 16.55
N GLU A 755 14.59 44.34 15.41
CA GLU A 755 15.11 44.93 14.17
C GLU A 755 14.03 45.57 13.27
N LEU A 756 12.76 45.43 13.64
CA LEU A 756 11.63 45.81 12.80
C LEU A 756 10.60 46.72 13.51
N LYS A 757 9.82 47.40 12.67
CA LYS A 757 8.57 48.09 13.03
C LYS A 757 7.46 47.60 12.10
N ALA A 758 6.22 47.75 12.55
CA ALA A 758 5.05 47.54 11.70
C ALA A 758 4.17 48.78 11.72
N LEU A 759 3.49 49.06 10.61
CA LEU A 759 2.50 50.11 10.50
C LEU A 759 1.26 49.57 9.79
N LYS A 760 0.09 49.71 10.39
CA LYS A 760 -1.16 49.38 9.71
C LYS A 760 -1.44 50.43 8.63
N THR A 761 -1.35 50.05 7.37
CA THR A 761 -1.52 50.96 6.22
C THR A 761 -2.91 50.85 5.58
N VAL A 762 -3.56 49.70 5.72
CA VAL A 762 -4.93 49.47 5.27
C VAL A 762 -5.72 48.87 6.42
N ASP A 763 -6.88 49.47 6.68
CA ASP A 763 -7.80 49.03 7.73
C ASP A 763 -9.14 48.62 7.11
N ARG A 764 -9.48 47.34 7.23
CA ARG A 764 -10.73 46.67 6.88
C ARG A 764 -11.30 47.09 5.52
N LYS A 765 -10.43 47.18 4.51
CA LYS A 765 -10.85 47.53 3.15
C LYS A 765 -11.71 46.41 2.57
N GLN A 766 -12.95 46.74 2.20
CA GLN A 766 -13.83 45.78 1.54
C GLN A 766 -13.28 45.41 0.15
N LEU A 767 -13.24 44.10 -0.12
CA LEU A 767 -12.96 43.49 -1.41
C LEU A 767 -14.20 42.72 -1.87
N GLY A 768 -14.48 42.72 -3.17
CA GLY A 768 -15.64 42.01 -3.74
C GLY A 768 -17.00 42.66 -3.41
N LYS A 769 -18.08 42.02 -3.90
CA LYS A 769 -19.47 42.45 -3.72
C LYS A 769 -20.37 41.24 -3.43
N GLY A 770 -21.50 41.48 -2.76
CA GLY A 770 -22.51 40.45 -2.53
C GLY A 770 -22.02 39.31 -1.61
N ARG A 771 -22.12 38.07 -2.09
CA ARG A 771 -21.70 36.86 -1.35
C ARG A 771 -20.18 36.69 -1.30
N ASP A 772 -19.44 37.31 -2.23
CA ASP A 772 -17.97 37.23 -2.31
C ASP A 772 -17.28 38.41 -1.60
N LYS A 773 -17.99 39.10 -0.69
CA LYS A 773 -17.41 40.20 0.07
C LYS A 773 -16.40 39.67 1.09
N SER A 774 -15.23 40.27 1.13
CA SER A 774 -14.22 40.07 2.18
C SER A 774 -13.65 41.42 2.59
N PHE A 775 -12.88 41.46 3.66
CA PHE A 775 -12.25 42.68 4.19
C PHE A 775 -10.76 42.44 4.36
N LEU A 776 -9.93 43.44 4.07
CA LEU A 776 -8.47 43.32 4.07
C LEU A 776 -7.85 44.34 5.02
N ASP A 777 -6.99 43.86 5.91
CA ASP A 777 -6.00 44.67 6.62
C ASP A 777 -4.61 44.47 5.97
N VAL A 778 -3.84 45.55 5.85
CA VAL A 778 -2.44 45.49 5.38
C VAL A 778 -1.56 46.18 6.42
N TYR A 779 -0.47 45.50 6.79
CA TYR A 779 0.58 46.03 7.66
C TYR A 779 1.88 46.14 6.86
N SER A 780 2.43 47.35 6.77
CA SER A 780 3.77 47.58 6.23
C SER A 780 4.80 47.20 7.29
N ILE A 781 5.63 46.21 6.98
CA ILE A 781 6.78 45.80 7.79
C ILE A 781 7.98 46.63 7.35
N ARG A 782 8.65 47.26 8.31
CA ARG A 782 9.69 48.27 8.07
C ARG A 782 10.93 47.98 8.89
N ASP A 783 12.08 48.36 8.35
CA ASP A 783 13.33 48.36 9.11
C ASP A 783 13.25 49.39 10.24
N ARG A 784 13.63 48.98 11.45
CA ARG A 784 13.65 49.88 12.61
C ARG A 784 14.68 51.01 12.47
N ALA A 785 15.78 50.76 11.77
CA ALA A 785 16.94 51.66 11.67
C ALA A 785 16.65 52.91 10.82
N ASP A 786 16.02 52.75 9.66
CA ASP A 786 15.78 53.83 8.70
C ASP A 786 14.30 53.98 8.26
N ASP A 787 13.40 53.18 8.83
CA ASP A 787 11.97 53.12 8.49
C ASP A 787 11.67 52.71 7.03
N ALA A 788 12.65 52.14 6.32
CA ALA A 788 12.46 51.66 4.97
C ALA A 788 11.46 50.48 4.95
N PRO A 789 10.46 50.49 4.05
CA PRO A 789 9.56 49.35 3.90
C PRO A 789 10.34 48.14 3.35
N LEU A 790 10.11 46.97 3.97
CA LEU A 790 10.70 45.71 3.56
C LEU A 790 9.63 44.81 2.91
N TRP A 791 8.50 44.62 3.59
CA TRP A 791 7.43 43.73 3.15
C TRP A 791 6.05 44.23 3.56
N GLU A 792 4.99 43.55 3.11
CA GLU A 792 3.64 43.78 3.58
C GLU A 792 2.98 42.49 4.07
N ALA A 793 2.37 42.54 5.26
CA ALA A 793 1.55 41.47 5.82
C ALA A 793 0.06 41.75 5.56
N HIS A 794 -0.60 40.84 4.84
CA HIS A 794 -1.99 40.94 4.40
C HIS A 794 -2.86 39.99 5.24
N PHE A 795 -3.97 40.49 5.78
CA PHE A 795 -4.92 39.69 6.57
C PHE A 795 -6.34 39.88 6.05
N HIS A 796 -6.95 38.81 5.54
CA HIS A 796 -8.32 38.83 5.04
C HIS A 796 -9.34 38.39 6.09
N TYR A 797 -10.53 38.96 6.07
CA TYR A 797 -11.62 38.72 7.02
C TYR A 797 -12.95 38.57 6.28
N GLU A 798 -13.85 37.76 6.83
CA GLU A 798 -15.20 37.58 6.29
C GLU A 798 -16.12 38.77 6.60
N LYS A 799 -15.91 39.42 7.76
CA LYS A 799 -16.74 40.51 8.25
C LYS A 799 -15.87 41.71 8.64
N HIS A 800 -16.42 42.91 8.45
CA HIS A 800 -15.77 44.17 8.80
C HIS A 800 -15.43 44.25 10.30
N ILE A 801 -16.37 43.81 11.15
CA ILE A 801 -16.28 43.87 12.61
C ILE A 801 -15.61 42.65 13.25
N SER A 802 -14.94 41.80 12.45
CA SER A 802 -14.24 40.64 12.98
C SER A 802 -13.08 41.08 13.87
N GLU A 803 -12.89 40.45 15.03
CA GLU A 803 -11.71 40.64 15.88
C GLU A 803 -10.39 40.53 15.09
N PRO A 804 -9.31 41.23 15.47
CA PRO A 804 -8.04 41.23 14.72
C PRO A 804 -7.47 39.84 14.41
N LEU A 805 -7.58 38.89 15.34
CA LEU A 805 -7.11 37.51 15.16
C LEU A 805 -8.13 36.58 14.45
N SER A 806 -9.31 37.10 14.09
CA SER A 806 -10.36 36.35 13.39
C SER A 806 -10.25 36.42 11.85
N PHE A 807 -9.03 36.52 11.33
CA PHE A 807 -8.79 36.45 9.89
C PHE A 807 -9.05 35.04 9.33
N THR A 808 -9.25 34.95 8.02
CA THR A 808 -9.32 33.67 7.30
C THR A 808 -7.90 33.15 7.13
N ILE A 809 -7.62 31.94 7.62
CA ILE A 809 -6.25 31.35 7.63
C ILE A 809 -5.68 31.28 6.20
N LYS A 810 -6.48 30.84 5.22
CA LYS A 810 -6.10 30.83 3.79
C LYS A 810 -5.92 32.22 3.16
N GLY A 811 -6.26 33.27 3.89
CA GLY A 811 -6.17 34.66 3.45
C GLY A 811 -5.19 35.50 4.28
N SER A 812 -4.38 34.92 5.16
CA SER A 812 -3.24 35.64 5.74
C SER A 812 -1.98 35.33 4.92
N HIS A 813 -1.18 36.33 4.58
CA HIS A 813 0.09 36.09 3.86
C HIS A 813 1.04 37.29 3.87
N LEU A 814 2.34 37.02 3.79
CA LEU A 814 3.40 38.01 3.57
C LEU A 814 3.63 38.22 2.06
N LYS A 815 3.88 39.47 1.63
CA LYS A 815 4.18 39.85 0.23
C LYS A 815 5.41 40.72 0.13
N THR A 816 6.13 40.59 -0.99
CA THR A 816 7.16 41.58 -1.35
C THR A 816 6.47 42.87 -1.77
N LEU A 817 7.19 43.99 -1.66
CA LEU A 817 6.65 45.29 -2.11
C LEU A 817 6.31 45.30 -3.60
N GLU A 818 7.05 44.54 -4.41
CA GLU A 818 6.76 44.41 -5.84
C GLU A 818 5.47 43.62 -6.09
N GLN A 819 5.27 42.50 -5.37
CA GLN A 819 4.04 41.73 -5.44
C GLN A 819 2.82 42.54 -4.97
N SER A 820 2.97 43.38 -3.94
CA SER A 820 1.90 44.26 -3.49
C SER A 820 1.48 45.31 -4.53
N LYS A 821 2.41 45.75 -5.38
CA LYS A 821 2.13 46.68 -6.49
C LYS A 821 1.43 46.01 -7.68
N ARG A 822 1.66 44.70 -7.87
CA ARG A 822 1.04 43.91 -8.96
C ARG A 822 -0.32 43.37 -8.48
N GLY A 823 -1.41 43.92 -9.01
CA GLY A 823 -2.77 43.49 -8.66
C GLY A 823 -3.07 42.01 -8.99
N SER A 824 -4.18 41.49 -8.47
CA SER A 824 -4.62 40.08 -8.62
C SER A 824 -4.77 39.58 -10.07
N GLU A 825 -4.92 40.49 -11.03
CA GLU A 825 -4.99 40.19 -12.47
C GLU A 825 -3.63 39.91 -13.12
N SER A 826 -2.52 40.29 -12.47
CA SER A 826 -1.17 39.89 -12.89
C SER A 826 -0.90 38.44 -12.47
N GLN A 827 -1.24 38.08 -11.24
CA GLN A 827 -1.07 36.72 -10.70
C GLN A 827 -1.88 35.68 -11.51
N ARG A 828 -3.12 36.02 -11.88
CA ARG A 828 -3.97 35.14 -12.69
C ARG A 828 -3.43 34.93 -14.12
N ARG A 829 -2.72 35.92 -14.67
CA ARG A 829 -2.04 35.82 -15.98
C ARG A 829 -0.79 34.95 -15.91
N ASP A 830 -0.01 35.06 -14.85
CA ASP A 830 1.17 34.21 -14.65
C ASP A 830 0.77 32.73 -14.43
N GLU A 831 -0.32 32.47 -13.69
CA GLU A 831 -0.91 31.13 -13.53
C GLU A 831 -1.46 30.56 -14.84
N GLN A 832 -2.07 31.39 -15.70
CA GLN A 832 -2.55 30.98 -17.03
C GLN A 832 -1.43 30.81 -18.07
N ALA A 833 -0.28 31.45 -17.88
CA ALA A 833 0.85 31.39 -18.79
C ALA A 833 1.77 30.18 -18.54
N GLY A 834 1.51 29.36 -17.51
CA GLY A 834 2.32 28.19 -17.18
C GLY A 834 3.76 28.55 -16.78
N LEU A 835 4.02 29.81 -16.43
CA LEU A 835 5.31 30.24 -15.91
C LEU A 835 5.54 29.51 -14.59
N PRO A 836 6.74 28.94 -14.35
CA PRO A 836 7.04 28.26 -13.11
C PRO A 836 6.79 29.22 -11.96
N HIS A 837 5.75 28.92 -11.17
CA HIS A 837 5.57 29.54 -9.90
C HIS A 837 6.80 29.16 -9.10
N VAL A 838 7.66 30.11 -8.79
CA VAL A 838 8.68 29.91 -7.77
C VAL A 838 7.88 29.69 -6.49
N ALA A 839 7.63 28.43 -6.17
CA ALA A 839 6.86 27.99 -5.02
C ALA A 839 7.70 28.20 -3.76
N ILE A 840 8.11 29.44 -3.50
CA ILE A 840 8.64 29.81 -2.20
C ILE A 840 7.41 30.23 -1.40
N TRP A 841 6.74 29.21 -0.84
CA TRP A 841 5.88 29.31 0.33
C TRP A 841 4.86 30.47 0.35
N ARG A 842 3.58 30.18 0.10
CA ARG A 842 2.49 31.05 0.58
C ARG A 842 2.48 31.00 2.10
N GLN A 843 3.34 31.80 2.73
CA GLN A 843 3.50 31.82 4.18
C GLN A 843 2.26 32.42 4.82
N THR A 844 1.29 31.55 5.11
CA THR A 844 0.15 31.87 5.95
C THR A 844 0.63 32.19 7.36
N PHE A 845 0.27 33.36 7.86
CA PHE A 845 0.55 33.72 9.25
C PHE A 845 -0.26 32.82 10.19
N ASP A 846 0.40 32.27 11.21
CA ASP A 846 -0.28 31.77 12.39
C ASP A 846 -0.79 32.92 13.25
N GLY A 847 -1.68 32.60 14.19
CA GLY A 847 -2.29 33.59 15.08
C GLY A 847 -1.25 34.32 15.97
N ARG A 848 -0.17 33.67 16.39
CA ARG A 848 0.82 34.27 17.29
C ARG A 848 1.78 35.20 16.53
N THR A 849 2.27 34.82 15.36
CA THR A 849 3.04 35.75 14.51
C THR A 849 2.21 36.97 14.14
N ALA A 850 0.94 36.78 13.75
CA ALA A 850 0.03 37.89 13.48
C ALA A 850 -0.11 38.82 14.70
N LYS A 851 -0.27 38.25 15.90
CA LYS A 851 -0.33 39.01 17.16
C LYS A 851 0.93 39.85 17.40
N ARG A 852 2.13 39.31 17.11
CA ARG A 852 3.40 40.04 17.22
C ARG A 852 3.44 41.24 16.28
N ILE A 853 3.00 41.07 15.03
CA ILE A 853 2.91 42.17 14.04
C ILE A 853 1.91 43.24 14.51
N PHE A 854 0.76 42.83 15.04
CA PHE A 854 -0.25 43.77 15.56
C PHE A 854 0.28 44.54 16.77
N ALA A 855 1.05 43.89 17.66
CA ALA A 855 1.69 44.54 18.80
C ALA A 855 2.71 45.60 18.34
N LEU A 856 3.60 45.26 17.40
CA LEU A 856 4.55 46.21 16.81
C LEU A 856 3.85 47.45 16.21
N ALA A 857 2.72 47.24 15.54
CA ALA A 857 1.94 48.33 14.97
C ALA A 857 1.26 49.21 16.03
N SER A 858 0.86 48.60 17.15
CA SER A 858 0.24 49.31 18.27
C SER A 858 1.26 50.15 19.04
N GLU A 859 2.47 49.63 19.26
CA GLU A 859 3.59 50.37 19.86
C GLU A 859 4.00 51.58 19.01
N ALA A 860 4.09 51.41 17.68
CA ALA A 860 4.39 52.50 16.76
C ALA A 860 3.30 53.59 16.78
N ALA A 861 2.02 53.20 16.89
CA ALA A 861 0.91 54.13 17.02
C ALA A 861 0.96 54.92 18.35
N ALA A 862 1.28 54.25 19.46
CA ALA A 862 1.42 54.89 20.77
C ALA A 862 2.61 55.87 20.81
N ALA A 863 3.75 55.51 20.22
CA ALA A 863 4.92 56.39 20.11
C ALA A 863 4.63 57.64 19.28
N ASN A 864 3.89 57.52 18.17
CA ASN A 864 3.49 58.66 17.34
C ASN A 864 2.52 59.61 18.05
N LEU A 865 1.60 59.09 18.87
CA LEU A 865 0.69 59.92 19.67
C LEU A 865 1.45 60.71 20.76
N LEU A 866 2.46 60.11 21.40
CA LEU A 866 3.34 60.77 22.39
C LEU A 866 4.20 61.88 21.77
N ILE A 867 4.68 61.69 20.54
CA ILE A 867 5.44 62.73 19.82
C ILE A 867 4.53 63.88 19.38
N GLN A 868 3.26 63.59 19.03
CA GLN A 868 2.28 64.63 18.70
C GLN A 868 1.79 65.41 19.93
N SER A 869 1.65 64.77 21.09
CA SER A 869 1.28 65.46 22.33
C SER A 869 2.39 66.34 22.89
N ASN A 870 3.67 66.04 22.61
CA ASN A 870 4.81 66.87 23.00
C ASN A 870 5.13 68.00 22.00
N ARG A 871 4.36 68.12 20.91
CA ARG A 871 4.45 69.21 19.92
C ARG A 871 3.26 70.18 19.98
N GLN A 872 2.39 70.06 20.99
CA GLN A 872 1.31 71.02 21.27
C GLN A 872 1.68 71.94 22.42
#